data_AF-A0A498KST2-F1
#
_entry.id   AF-A0A498KST2-F1
#
_cell.length_a   1.000
_cell.length_b   1.000
_cell.length_c   1.000
_cell.angle_alpha   90.00
_cell.angle_beta   90.00
_cell.angle_gamma   90.00
#
_symmetry.space_group_name_H-M   'P 1'
#
loop_
_entity.id
_entity.type
_entity.pdbx_description
1 polymer ?
#
loop_
_entity_poly.entity_id
_entity_poly.type
_entity_poly.pdbx_seq_one_letter_code
_entity_poly.pdbx_strand_id
1 'polypeptide(L)'
;MIGPYSLSRPELIALGVAANALIAALMVAVTSWQYRHSKVRAGVAGMVVGISGIVIQRYAGARMITASWPAYRAGLFAGAIAAVVSACIVAALVWRTPLFVEVVLPWRSPNENSAEPDLDQETSSLTDRLPTPGGEEDLDDEEGRIPIDDLSGEEMQEAIEYLEAVGQEPDKDAIEKAAYQLASTDETTLATPFTTAEEKGRIDRSVLAPEVIDEEANWHSRDGDFYQILTASSLPRFLSSGWLLPLTLASEDVRLSMQINPRETEDVKSRLQKRLTQMKSAIQRKKRRNRTDTHEQEHEAEELDRLLGELVQGTTKLFDVSVFVEIRGQTLEEMQEASKRIQRRARQQGLDLTPIQAEQDAAQASVAPLASPKIENHNTVQLEALTQCFNFVEPAVDDENGILLGFDNTNRPVIINRYGLSGHSKAISGKVGSGKTYATKMALWRRVLVDDDLKTIIFDPLGDDFVDFVEQLGGTVIKFGGDYRINPLDIDAAAHDATTQESVFKLKLRNVVRLFGTYLDEKDTDGMTSGDEGVISNAIYYAYLKKGITPDPETFDRESPIIDDVIEGVGIIANGGLSDEELSETIPDRLGVTYDDDGLTVDTDADDVESEVLDAVTNLQTPPERYQTIARQLEPKLESLKQWNINSNLNGPSNIDLEDDLVVFDMSSFADTGEMPIIMHAMLNWAYDEARRSEKKTDVTFEEAHYLLRRDGARDLINLFIRHSRHFAAGLTLISQTAEEFLKNDATREIYDNCDVKQLFYQENVGPEVVDYFELSEDEVRDIQRATRGEDADYSECLLSTSQHGRRWLDVYSGEFEHHILDDDRDPWTYLQNEGMLSERDRRWMENNGYPGSVQPQSAVDDDALLDGIDPEPESPDEADVMPANLESQTQGGESDD
;
A
#
# COMPACT_ATOMS: atom_id res chain seq x y z
N MET A 1 37.60 -22.42 1.34
CA MET A 1 37.80 -23.42 0.28
C MET A 1 36.75 -24.52 0.45
N ILE A 2 35.75 -24.52 -0.43
CA ILE A 2 34.99 -25.65 -1.02
C ILE A 2 33.93 -24.93 -1.89
N GLY A 3 33.97 -25.16 -3.21
CA GLY A 3 33.12 -24.52 -4.21
C GLY A 3 31.72 -25.14 -4.33
N PRO A 4 30.86 -24.58 -5.20
CA PRO A 4 29.42 -24.84 -5.19
C PRO A 4 29.07 -26.09 -6.00
N TYR A 5 28.49 -27.11 -5.35
CA TYR A 5 27.68 -28.13 -6.02
C TYR A 5 26.45 -28.47 -5.18
N SER A 6 25.29 -28.36 -5.84
CA SER A 6 23.98 -28.95 -5.60
C SER A 6 23.69 -29.61 -4.24
N LEU A 7 22.99 -28.89 -3.35
CA LEU A 7 22.28 -29.50 -2.21
C LEU A 7 20.83 -29.82 -2.61
N SER A 8 20.36 -31.00 -2.22
CA SER A 8 18.97 -31.42 -2.43
C SER A 8 18.01 -30.76 -1.42
N ARG A 9 16.72 -30.62 -1.77
CA ARG A 9 15.68 -30.03 -0.91
C ARG A 9 15.66 -30.57 0.55
N PRO A 10 15.84 -31.88 0.81
CA PRO A 10 15.94 -32.41 2.18
C PRO A 10 17.15 -31.90 2.97
N GLU A 11 18.28 -31.65 2.29
CA GLU A 11 19.51 -31.15 2.92
C GLU A 11 19.41 -29.66 3.24
N LEU A 12 18.70 -28.87 2.41
CA LEU A 12 18.34 -27.49 2.69
C LEU A 12 17.41 -27.38 3.90
N ILE A 13 16.44 -28.29 4.04
CA ILE A 13 15.55 -28.35 5.21
C ILE A 13 16.34 -28.72 6.48
N ALA A 14 17.25 -29.69 6.39
CA ALA A 14 18.13 -30.04 7.52
C ALA A 14 19.05 -28.89 7.93
N LEU A 15 19.54 -28.10 6.97
CA LEU A 15 20.36 -26.90 7.23
C LEU A 15 19.55 -25.79 7.90
N GLY A 16 18.30 -25.57 7.45
CA GLY A 16 17.36 -24.62 8.07
C GLY A 16 16.98 -25.00 9.50
N VAL A 17 16.73 -26.30 9.76
CA VAL A 17 16.44 -26.81 11.10
C VAL A 17 17.67 -26.70 12.03
N ALA A 18 18.88 -26.97 11.51
CA ALA A 18 20.11 -26.79 12.26
C ALA A 18 20.41 -25.32 12.57
N ALA A 19 20.15 -24.41 11.62
CA ALA A 19 20.29 -22.97 11.81
C ALA A 19 19.32 -22.44 12.88
N ASN A 20 18.05 -22.88 12.86
CA ASN A 20 17.05 -22.50 13.86
C ASN A 20 17.38 -23.05 15.26
N ALA A 21 17.89 -24.28 15.35
CA ALA A 21 18.36 -24.85 16.62
C ALA A 21 19.59 -24.10 17.16
N LEU A 22 20.47 -23.61 16.29
CA LEU A 22 21.64 -22.81 16.65
C LEU A 22 21.23 -21.42 17.14
N ILE A 23 20.25 -20.78 16.49
CA ILE A 23 19.69 -19.48 16.88
C ILE A 23 18.97 -19.60 18.23
N ALA A 24 18.20 -20.66 18.45
CA ALA A 24 17.56 -20.93 19.74
C ALA A 24 18.59 -21.16 20.86
N ALA A 25 19.68 -21.89 20.59
CA ALA A 25 20.77 -22.08 21.54
C ALA A 25 21.54 -20.79 21.83
N LEU A 26 21.74 -19.93 20.82
CA LEU A 26 22.30 -18.58 20.94
C LEU A 26 21.42 -17.67 21.79
N MET A 27 20.10 -17.68 21.59
CA MET A 27 19.17 -16.92 22.42
C MET A 27 19.19 -17.38 23.87
N VAL A 28 19.24 -18.69 24.13
CA VAL A 28 19.35 -19.25 25.50
C VAL A 28 20.69 -18.90 26.16
N ALA A 29 21.78 -18.87 25.38
CA ALA A 29 23.10 -18.48 25.88
C ALA A 29 23.19 -16.97 26.17
N VAL A 30 22.62 -16.13 25.31
CA VAL A 30 22.56 -14.66 25.49
C VAL A 30 21.67 -14.29 26.67
N THR A 31 20.49 -14.91 26.80
CA THR A 31 19.63 -14.71 27.99
C THR A 31 20.26 -15.26 29.26
N SER A 32 20.94 -16.42 29.22
CA SER A 32 21.69 -16.95 30.39
C SER A 32 22.89 -16.07 30.78
N TRP A 33 23.53 -15.41 29.81
CA TRP A 33 24.65 -14.50 30.03
C TRP A 33 24.18 -13.15 30.59
N GLN A 34 23.11 -12.59 30.05
CA GLN A 34 22.44 -11.40 30.60
C GLN A 34 21.93 -11.67 32.03
N TYR A 35 21.36 -12.85 32.29
CA TYR A 35 20.84 -13.23 33.60
C TYR A 35 21.94 -13.44 34.66
N ARG A 36 23.15 -13.89 34.27
CA ARG A 36 24.30 -13.96 35.20
C ARG A 36 24.80 -12.58 35.65
N HIS A 37 24.46 -11.52 34.91
CA HIS A 37 24.92 -10.16 35.20
C HIS A 37 23.84 -9.20 35.74
N SER A 38 22.56 -9.60 35.80
CA SER A 38 21.48 -8.82 36.43
C SER A 38 20.97 -9.48 37.72
N LYS A 39 21.06 -8.80 38.87
CA LYS A 39 20.50 -9.25 40.15
C LYS A 39 18.98 -9.05 40.20
N VAL A 40 18.17 -9.97 39.66
CA VAL A 40 16.71 -10.00 39.87
C VAL A 40 16.21 -11.44 40.09
N ARG A 41 15.18 -11.61 40.93
CA ARG A 41 14.73 -12.83 41.62
C ARG A 41 14.12 -13.92 40.71
N ALA A 42 14.28 -15.16 41.17
CA ALA A 42 13.78 -16.41 40.58
C ALA A 42 12.25 -16.54 40.62
N GLY A 43 11.62 -16.64 39.44
CA GLY A 43 10.20 -16.96 39.28
C GLY A 43 9.84 -17.50 37.89
N VAL A 44 10.55 -17.08 36.84
CA VAL A 44 10.22 -17.40 35.44
C VAL A 44 10.93 -18.66 34.91
N ALA A 45 12.01 -19.10 35.55
CA ALA A 45 12.84 -20.24 35.10
C ALA A 45 12.11 -21.61 35.13
N GLY A 46 11.03 -21.75 35.91
CA GLY A 46 10.25 -23.00 35.96
C GLY A 46 9.36 -23.23 34.73
N MET A 47 8.98 -22.17 34.02
CA MET A 47 7.98 -22.24 32.94
C MET A 47 8.63 -22.52 31.58
N VAL A 48 9.80 -21.92 31.31
CA VAL A 48 10.53 -22.06 30.03
C VAL A 48 11.19 -23.45 29.89
N VAL A 49 11.61 -24.06 30.99
CA VAL A 49 12.16 -25.44 31.00
C VAL A 49 11.04 -26.48 30.78
N GLY A 50 9.81 -26.19 31.21
CA GLY A 50 8.65 -27.07 31.00
C GLY A 50 8.19 -27.13 29.54
N ILE A 51 8.18 -25.99 28.86
CA ILE A 51 7.74 -25.90 27.44
C ILE A 51 8.78 -26.52 26.51
N SER A 52 10.08 -26.33 26.81
CA SER A 52 11.18 -26.91 26.02
C SER A 52 11.26 -28.44 26.10
N GLY A 53 10.88 -29.03 27.25
CA GLY A 53 10.81 -30.49 27.42
C GLY A 53 9.72 -31.16 26.59
N ILE A 54 8.60 -30.46 26.36
CA ILE A 54 7.45 -30.96 25.59
C ILE A 54 7.74 -30.97 24.08
N VAL A 55 8.48 -29.97 23.58
CA VAL A 55 8.86 -29.88 22.15
C VAL A 55 9.91 -30.92 21.77
N ILE A 56 10.88 -31.20 22.65
CA ILE A 56 11.96 -32.16 22.40
C ILE A 56 11.45 -33.62 22.46
N GLN A 57 10.49 -33.94 23.34
CA GLN A 57 9.88 -35.28 23.38
C GLN A 57 8.99 -35.58 22.16
N ARG A 58 8.36 -34.56 21.54
CA ARG A 58 7.51 -34.75 20.36
C ARG A 58 8.31 -35.02 19.08
N TYR A 59 9.53 -34.50 18.97
CA TYR A 59 10.36 -34.63 17.76
C TYR A 59 11.34 -35.81 17.77
N ALA A 60 11.69 -36.36 18.94
CA ALA A 60 12.56 -37.54 19.05
C ALA A 60 11.89 -38.86 18.58
N GLY A 61 10.61 -38.84 18.18
CA GLY A 61 9.85 -40.00 17.71
C GLY A 61 10.07 -40.40 16.25
N ALA A 62 10.81 -39.63 15.45
CA ALA A 62 10.96 -39.89 14.02
C ALA A 62 12.44 -40.07 13.59
N ARG A 63 12.86 -41.35 13.55
CA ARG A 63 13.98 -41.96 12.80
C ARG A 63 15.41 -41.45 13.03
N MET A 64 16.20 -42.35 13.62
CA MET A 64 17.66 -42.36 13.73
C MET A 64 18.27 -43.36 12.70
N ILE A 65 19.58 -43.22 12.37
CA ILE A 65 20.58 -44.15 11.71
C ILE A 65 21.29 -43.40 10.55
N THR A 66 22.62 -43.23 10.39
CA THR A 66 23.89 -43.71 10.99
C THR A 66 25.08 -42.87 10.44
N ALA A 67 26.08 -42.49 11.25
CA ALA A 67 27.55 -42.54 10.98
C ALA A 67 28.39 -41.52 11.81
N SER A 68 29.43 -42.05 12.49
CA SER A 68 30.63 -41.43 13.12
C SER A 68 30.52 -40.07 13.86
N TRP A 69 30.17 -40.15 15.15
CA TRP A 69 30.08 -39.06 16.15
C TRP A 69 31.39 -38.30 16.52
N PRO A 70 32.63 -38.87 16.48
CA PRO A 70 33.81 -38.17 16.99
C PRO A 70 34.41 -37.09 16.07
N ALA A 71 34.40 -37.30 14.74
CA ALA A 71 34.95 -36.34 13.77
C ALA A 71 34.05 -35.08 13.65
N TYR A 72 32.75 -35.27 13.82
CA TYR A 72 31.75 -34.19 13.81
C TYR A 72 31.91 -33.25 15.01
N ARG A 73 32.35 -33.76 16.17
CA ARG A 73 32.63 -32.94 17.37
C ARG A 73 33.84 -32.03 17.18
N ALA A 74 34.91 -32.49 16.54
CA ALA A 74 36.10 -31.66 16.30
C ALA A 74 35.83 -30.56 15.25
N GLY A 75 35.08 -30.89 14.19
CA GLY A 75 34.65 -29.95 13.16
C GLY A 75 33.67 -28.89 13.68
N LEU A 76 32.68 -29.29 14.50
CA LEU A 76 31.75 -28.35 15.14
C LEU A 76 32.44 -27.45 16.17
N PHE A 77 33.41 -27.97 16.93
CA PHE A 77 34.14 -27.14 17.90
C PHE A 77 35.08 -26.14 17.20
N ALA A 78 35.78 -26.57 16.14
CA ALA A 78 36.62 -25.68 15.34
C ALA A 78 35.80 -24.64 14.56
N GLY A 79 34.65 -25.06 14.00
CA GLY A 79 33.70 -24.17 13.31
C GLY A 79 33.01 -23.18 14.25
N ALA A 80 32.63 -23.59 15.46
CA ALA A 80 32.06 -22.70 16.47
C ALA A 80 33.09 -21.70 17.00
N ILE A 81 34.34 -22.11 17.18
CA ILE A 81 35.43 -21.19 17.56
C ILE A 81 35.73 -20.22 16.41
N ALA A 82 35.80 -20.69 15.17
CA ALA A 82 36.02 -19.83 14.00
C ALA A 82 34.85 -18.85 13.77
N ALA A 83 33.60 -19.26 14.03
CA ALA A 83 32.42 -18.41 13.93
C ALA A 83 32.34 -17.40 15.08
N VAL A 84 32.71 -17.77 16.31
CA VAL A 84 32.79 -16.82 17.45
C VAL A 84 33.94 -15.85 17.25
N VAL A 85 35.10 -16.31 16.76
CA VAL A 85 36.23 -15.42 16.42
C VAL A 85 35.86 -14.51 15.25
N SER A 86 35.18 -15.02 14.21
CA SER A 86 34.70 -14.20 13.08
C SER A 86 33.60 -13.25 13.50
N ALA A 87 32.68 -13.62 14.39
CA ALA A 87 31.65 -12.74 14.93
C ALA A 87 32.22 -11.71 15.90
N CYS A 88 33.27 -12.04 16.66
CA CYS A 88 34.01 -11.07 17.47
C CYS A 88 34.87 -10.15 16.60
N ILE A 89 35.41 -10.64 15.49
CA ILE A 89 36.15 -9.83 14.49
C ILE A 89 35.18 -8.95 13.71
N VAL A 90 34.01 -9.44 13.32
CA VAL A 90 32.94 -8.68 12.66
C VAL A 90 32.31 -7.69 13.64
N ALA A 91 32.06 -8.05 14.90
CA ALA A 91 31.60 -7.10 15.92
C ALA A 91 32.67 -6.06 16.24
N ALA A 92 33.96 -6.44 16.28
CA ALA A 92 35.07 -5.51 16.45
C ALA A 92 35.33 -4.66 15.20
N LEU A 93 35.04 -5.16 13.99
CA LEU A 93 35.08 -4.43 12.72
C LEU A 93 33.87 -3.49 12.64
N VAL A 94 32.64 -3.94 12.87
CA VAL A 94 31.40 -3.14 12.92
C VAL A 94 31.47 -2.07 14.00
N TRP A 95 32.15 -2.31 15.13
CA TRP A 95 32.41 -1.29 16.16
C TRP A 95 33.60 -0.37 15.86
N ARG A 96 34.40 -0.66 14.83
CA ARG A 96 35.53 0.17 14.36
C ARG A 96 35.35 0.74 12.96
N THR A 97 34.30 0.39 12.25
CA THR A 97 34.03 0.86 10.89
C THR A 97 33.24 2.16 10.93
N PRO A 98 33.61 3.17 10.13
CA PRO A 98 32.77 4.33 9.87
C PRO A 98 31.38 3.88 9.41
N LEU A 99 30.33 4.45 10.01
CA LEU A 99 28.95 4.28 9.55
C LEU A 99 28.64 5.42 8.57
N PHE A 100 28.20 5.08 7.36
CA PHE A 100 27.69 6.03 6.39
C PHE A 100 26.16 6.00 6.43
N VAL A 101 25.54 7.15 6.65
CA VAL A 101 24.09 7.32 6.54
C VAL A 101 23.84 8.21 5.34
N GLU A 102 23.26 7.62 4.30
CA GLU A 102 22.82 8.34 3.11
C GLU A 102 21.31 8.57 3.19
N VAL A 103 20.89 9.81 3.03
CA VAL A 103 19.50 10.14 2.73
C VAL A 103 19.48 10.73 1.33
N VAL A 104 19.12 9.91 0.34
CA VAL A 104 18.88 10.34 -1.04
C VAL A 104 17.40 10.65 -1.18
N LEU A 105 17.07 11.90 -1.51
CA LEU A 105 15.69 12.29 -1.79
C LEU A 105 15.40 12.00 -3.28
N PRO A 106 14.25 11.38 -3.61
CA PRO A 106 13.93 11.04 -4.99
C PRO A 106 13.65 12.27 -5.85
N TRP A 107 14.10 12.18 -7.09
CA TRP A 107 13.77 13.05 -8.22
C TRP A 107 12.27 12.96 -8.55
N ARG A 108 11.58 14.11 -8.61
CA ARG A 108 10.30 14.26 -9.35
C ARG A 108 10.64 14.88 -10.72
N SER A 109 10.38 14.13 -11.79
CA SER A 109 10.45 14.66 -13.15
C SER A 109 9.46 15.82 -13.32
N PRO A 110 9.88 17.00 -13.82
CA PRO A 110 8.94 18.02 -14.28
C PRO A 110 8.46 17.65 -15.70
N ASN A 111 7.16 17.43 -15.84
CA ASN A 111 6.40 17.42 -17.10
C ASN A 111 6.73 16.31 -18.13
N GLU A 112 6.03 15.18 -18.05
CA GLU A 112 5.57 14.45 -19.26
C GLU A 112 4.36 15.18 -19.85
N ASN A 113 4.58 16.40 -20.35
CA ASN A 113 3.62 17.10 -21.20
C ASN A 113 4.39 18.10 -22.07
N SER A 114 5.29 17.58 -22.90
CA SER A 114 5.82 18.31 -24.03
C SER A 114 5.97 17.36 -25.21
N ALA A 115 4.97 17.44 -26.09
CA ALA A 115 4.97 17.11 -27.52
C ALA A 115 5.96 16.02 -27.97
N GLU A 116 5.40 14.85 -28.30
CA GLU A 116 6.02 13.85 -29.17
C GLU A 116 6.62 14.51 -30.43
N PRO A 117 7.91 14.30 -30.74
CA PRO A 117 8.37 14.38 -32.11
C PRO A 117 8.22 13.01 -32.77
N ASP A 118 7.51 12.98 -33.89
CA ASP A 118 7.39 11.86 -34.82
C ASP A 118 8.70 11.08 -34.97
N LEU A 119 8.68 9.80 -34.60
CA LEU A 119 9.70 8.81 -34.97
C LEU A 119 9.04 7.66 -35.73
N ASP A 120 8.87 7.89 -37.02
CA ASP A 120 8.68 6.82 -38.00
C ASP A 120 10.01 6.06 -38.21
N GLN A 121 9.89 4.73 -38.16
CA GLN A 121 10.71 3.71 -38.84
C GLN A 121 12.22 3.65 -38.54
N GLU A 122 12.62 2.66 -37.74
CA GLU A 122 13.47 1.53 -38.18
C GLU A 122 13.81 0.63 -36.98
N THR A 123 13.10 -0.49 -36.84
CA THR A 123 13.56 -1.64 -36.04
C THR A 123 14.68 -2.34 -36.80
N SER A 124 15.93 -2.18 -36.35
CA SER A 124 17.04 -3.05 -36.75
C SER A 124 17.79 -3.52 -35.51
N SER A 125 17.87 -4.84 -35.41
CA SER A 125 18.38 -5.65 -34.32
C SER A 125 19.84 -5.34 -33.94
N LEU A 126 20.07 -5.14 -32.64
CA LEU A 126 21.36 -5.04 -31.95
C LEU A 126 22.18 -6.36 -31.94
N THR A 127 22.09 -7.18 -32.98
CA THR A 127 22.84 -8.44 -33.16
C THR A 127 24.01 -8.33 -34.15
N ASP A 128 24.21 -7.17 -34.80
CA ASP A 128 25.15 -7.02 -35.93
C ASP A 128 26.54 -6.44 -35.59
N ARG A 129 27.06 -6.70 -34.38
CA ARG A 129 28.44 -6.29 -34.02
C ARG A 129 29.29 -7.40 -33.41
N LEU A 130 29.22 -8.60 -33.99
CA LEU A 130 30.31 -9.58 -33.89
C LEU A 130 31.21 -9.44 -35.12
N PRO A 131 32.54 -9.26 -34.97
CA PRO A 131 33.44 -9.22 -36.12
C PRO A 131 33.50 -10.62 -36.76
N THR A 132 33.13 -10.71 -38.03
CA THR A 132 33.36 -11.87 -38.89
C THR A 132 34.84 -11.92 -39.28
N PRO A 133 35.57 -13.03 -39.04
CA PRO A 133 36.90 -13.21 -39.60
C PRO A 133 36.75 -13.64 -41.06
N GLY A 134 37.03 -12.72 -41.98
CA GLY A 134 37.02 -12.97 -43.42
C GLY A 134 38.03 -12.10 -44.13
N GLY A 135 39.22 -12.66 -44.33
CA GLY A 135 40.27 -12.13 -45.19
C GLY A 135 41.15 -13.29 -45.65
N GLU A 136 40.87 -13.79 -46.85
CA GLU A 136 41.75 -14.72 -47.58
C GLU A 136 43.01 -13.96 -48.00
N GLU A 137 44.16 -14.36 -47.46
CA GLU A 137 45.46 -14.20 -48.12
C GLU A 137 46.15 -15.56 -48.15
N ASP A 138 46.39 -16.06 -49.37
CA ASP A 138 47.17 -17.26 -49.66
C ASP A 138 48.61 -17.12 -49.14
N LEU A 139 48.95 -17.93 -48.13
CA LEU A 139 50.32 -18.19 -47.69
C LEU A 139 50.50 -19.70 -47.48
N ASP A 140 51.43 -20.26 -48.27
CA ASP A 140 51.98 -21.62 -48.32
C ASP A 140 51.49 -22.70 -47.28
N ASP A 141 50.98 -23.81 -47.84
CA ASP A 141 50.33 -25.01 -47.25
C ASP A 141 51.14 -25.88 -46.22
N GLU A 142 51.97 -25.31 -45.35
CA GLU A 142 52.65 -26.08 -44.27
C GLU A 142 52.54 -25.50 -42.85
N GLU A 143 52.07 -24.27 -42.65
CA GLU A 143 51.90 -23.67 -41.31
C GLU A 143 50.44 -23.77 -40.83
N GLY A 144 50.07 -24.92 -40.25
CA GLY A 144 48.71 -25.08 -39.70
C GLY A 144 48.28 -26.49 -39.30
N ARG A 145 49.22 -27.44 -39.19
CA ARG A 145 48.94 -28.84 -38.86
C ARG A 145 50.08 -29.44 -38.05
N ILE A 146 49.77 -30.37 -37.16
CA ILE A 146 50.78 -31.20 -36.48
C ILE A 146 50.75 -32.56 -37.16
N PRO A 147 51.85 -33.04 -37.76
CA PRO A 147 51.89 -34.34 -38.43
C PRO A 147 51.41 -35.46 -37.50
N ILE A 148 50.59 -36.38 -38.00
CA ILE A 148 49.89 -37.38 -37.17
C ILE A 148 50.85 -38.33 -36.48
N ASP A 149 52.03 -38.52 -37.08
CA ASP A 149 53.09 -39.39 -36.58
C ASP A 149 53.84 -38.75 -35.39
N ASP A 150 53.68 -37.44 -35.19
CA ASP A 150 54.27 -36.67 -34.09
C ASP A 150 53.28 -36.42 -32.93
N LEU A 151 52.01 -36.84 -33.07
CA LEU A 151 50.99 -36.74 -32.03
C LEU A 151 51.11 -37.88 -31.02
N SER A 152 50.94 -37.58 -29.74
CA SER A 152 50.78 -38.62 -28.71
C SER A 152 49.41 -39.29 -28.80
N GLY A 153 49.28 -40.48 -28.20
CA GLY A 153 48.01 -41.22 -28.23
C GLY A 153 46.84 -40.50 -27.55
N GLU A 154 47.11 -39.60 -26.59
CA GLU A 154 46.08 -38.76 -25.96
C GLU A 154 45.68 -37.60 -26.89
N GLU A 155 46.65 -36.88 -27.46
CA GLU A 155 46.38 -35.76 -28.39
C GLU A 155 45.62 -36.21 -29.65
N MET A 156 45.94 -37.42 -30.14
CA MET A 156 45.23 -38.03 -31.26
C MET A 156 43.77 -38.36 -30.91
N GLN A 157 43.53 -38.89 -29.71
CA GLN A 157 42.19 -39.23 -29.23
C GLN A 157 41.34 -37.98 -29.05
N GLU A 158 41.92 -36.91 -28.50
CA GLU A 158 41.25 -35.63 -28.24
C GLU A 158 40.89 -34.89 -29.54
N ALA A 159 41.78 -34.95 -30.54
CA ALA A 159 41.49 -34.43 -31.89
C ALA A 159 40.35 -35.19 -32.58
N ILE A 160 40.27 -36.51 -32.40
CA ILE A 160 39.17 -37.33 -32.94
C ILE A 160 37.85 -37.01 -32.24
N GLU A 161 37.85 -36.92 -30.90
CA GLU A 161 36.66 -36.56 -30.12
C GLU A 161 36.13 -35.17 -30.48
N TYR A 162 37.03 -34.21 -30.72
CA TYR A 162 36.66 -32.89 -31.25
C TYR A 162 35.99 -33.00 -32.62
N LEU A 163 36.59 -33.70 -33.58
CA LEU A 163 36.01 -33.88 -34.93
C LEU A 163 34.65 -34.56 -34.89
N GLU A 164 34.47 -35.58 -34.04
CA GLU A 164 33.18 -36.23 -33.82
C GLU A 164 32.14 -35.26 -33.24
N ALA A 165 32.53 -34.41 -32.29
CA ALA A 165 31.64 -33.40 -31.70
C ALA A 165 31.20 -32.32 -32.70
N VAL A 166 32.08 -31.95 -33.65
CA VAL A 166 31.72 -31.01 -34.75
C VAL A 166 31.14 -31.73 -35.98
N GLY A 167 30.96 -33.05 -35.91
CA GLY A 167 30.31 -33.85 -36.95
C GLY A 167 31.13 -34.04 -38.24
N GLN A 168 32.45 -33.93 -38.18
CA GLN A 168 33.37 -34.21 -39.28
C GLN A 168 33.98 -35.61 -39.17
N GLU A 169 34.15 -36.31 -40.30
CA GLU A 169 34.80 -37.63 -40.32
C GLU A 169 36.30 -37.50 -40.01
N PRO A 170 36.83 -38.30 -39.07
CA PRO A 170 38.22 -38.21 -38.65
C PRO A 170 39.14 -38.90 -39.66
N ASP A 171 39.51 -38.18 -40.72
CA ASP A 171 40.58 -38.56 -41.63
C ASP A 171 41.94 -37.98 -41.20
N LYS A 172 43.02 -38.45 -41.83
CA LYS A 172 44.39 -38.06 -41.45
C LYS A 172 44.60 -36.53 -41.50
N ASP A 173 44.09 -35.84 -42.53
CA ASP A 173 44.32 -34.39 -42.67
C ASP A 173 43.44 -33.60 -41.68
N ALA A 174 42.23 -34.09 -41.42
CA ALA A 174 41.33 -33.52 -40.43
C ALA A 174 41.90 -33.64 -39.01
N ILE A 175 42.47 -34.80 -38.65
CA ILE A 175 43.08 -35.03 -37.33
C ILE A 175 44.31 -34.14 -37.13
N GLU A 176 45.20 -34.04 -38.12
CA GLU A 176 46.41 -33.20 -38.04
C GLU A 176 46.09 -31.70 -37.88
N LYS A 177 45.02 -31.22 -38.55
CA LYS A 177 44.52 -29.85 -38.40
C LYS A 177 43.78 -29.63 -37.09
N ALA A 178 42.95 -30.57 -36.66
CA ALA A 178 42.23 -30.49 -35.38
C ALA A 178 43.20 -30.50 -34.20
N ALA A 179 44.23 -31.34 -34.24
CA ALA A 179 45.26 -31.37 -33.22
C ALA A 179 46.08 -30.07 -33.17
N TYR A 180 46.40 -29.48 -34.33
CA TYR A 180 47.03 -28.17 -34.39
C TYR A 180 46.12 -27.08 -33.81
N GLN A 181 44.82 -27.08 -34.13
CA GLN A 181 43.86 -26.15 -33.55
C GLN A 181 43.79 -26.29 -32.04
N LEU A 182 43.62 -27.52 -31.51
CA LEU A 182 43.58 -27.79 -30.08
C LEU A 182 44.87 -27.38 -29.36
N ALA A 183 46.04 -27.72 -29.92
CA ALA A 183 47.34 -27.34 -29.38
C ALA A 183 47.61 -25.82 -29.46
N SER A 184 47.10 -25.15 -30.50
CA SER A 184 47.17 -23.69 -30.62
C SER A 184 46.18 -22.95 -29.70
N THR A 185 45.21 -23.66 -29.14
CA THR A 185 44.20 -23.08 -28.23
C THR A 185 44.80 -22.79 -26.83
N ASP A 186 45.96 -23.38 -26.50
CA ASP A 186 46.64 -23.18 -25.20
C ASP A 186 47.29 -21.80 -24.99
N GLU A 187 47.21 -20.88 -25.97
CA GLU A 187 47.57 -19.46 -25.78
C GLU A 187 46.44 -18.45 -26.03
N THR A 188 45.21 -18.91 -26.23
CA THR A 188 44.03 -18.07 -25.99
C THR A 188 43.40 -18.51 -24.70
N THR A 189 43.99 -18.03 -23.59
CA THR A 189 43.22 -17.84 -22.37
C THR A 189 42.00 -16.99 -22.74
N LEU A 190 40.85 -17.63 -22.91
CA LEU A 190 39.56 -16.98 -22.74
C LEU A 190 39.56 -16.45 -21.32
N ALA A 191 40.07 -15.23 -21.17
CA ALA A 191 39.95 -14.46 -19.96
C ALA A 191 38.44 -14.34 -19.71
N THR A 192 37.95 -15.06 -18.69
CA THR A 192 36.83 -14.56 -17.92
C THR A 192 37.09 -13.05 -17.70
N PRO A 193 36.13 -12.14 -17.93
CA PRO A 193 36.38 -10.69 -18.02
C PRO A 193 36.99 -10.04 -16.77
N PHE A 194 37.29 -10.83 -15.73
CA PHE A 194 38.00 -10.41 -14.54
C PHE A 194 39.12 -11.40 -14.21
N THR A 195 40.30 -11.19 -14.79
CA THR A 195 41.52 -11.94 -14.42
C THR A 195 42.16 -11.41 -13.14
N THR A 196 41.83 -10.19 -12.71
CA THR A 196 42.24 -9.63 -11.41
C THR A 196 41.16 -8.70 -10.82
N ALA A 197 41.17 -8.52 -9.50
CA ALA A 197 40.32 -7.52 -8.82
C ALA A 197 40.60 -6.08 -9.30
N GLU A 198 41.81 -5.84 -9.82
CA GLU A 198 42.24 -4.55 -10.35
C GLU A 198 41.61 -4.23 -11.70
N GLU A 199 41.51 -5.21 -12.61
CA GLU A 199 40.82 -5.07 -13.90
C GLU A 199 39.31 -4.91 -13.72
N LYS A 200 38.71 -5.67 -12.80
CA LYS A 200 37.31 -5.47 -12.41
C LYS A 200 37.08 -4.06 -11.88
N GLY A 201 37.94 -3.59 -10.97
CA GLY A 201 37.86 -2.22 -10.45
C GLY A 201 38.03 -1.14 -11.53
N ARG A 202 38.81 -1.41 -12.59
CA ARG A 202 38.95 -0.47 -13.72
C ARG A 202 37.67 -0.39 -14.56
N ILE A 203 37.04 -1.53 -14.85
CA ILE A 203 35.79 -1.57 -15.62
C ILE A 203 34.64 -0.97 -14.79
N ASP A 204 34.51 -1.35 -13.52
CA ASP A 204 33.50 -0.78 -12.62
C ASP A 204 33.63 0.75 -12.56
N ARG A 205 34.87 1.29 -12.50
CA ARG A 205 35.11 2.74 -12.60
C ARG A 205 34.71 3.33 -13.95
N SER A 206 34.91 2.63 -15.06
CA SER A 206 34.52 3.13 -16.38
C SER A 206 33.00 3.16 -16.61
N VAL A 207 32.24 2.35 -15.86
CA VAL A 207 30.78 2.33 -15.90
C VAL A 207 30.17 3.33 -14.91
N LEU A 208 30.81 3.53 -13.75
CA LEU A 208 30.29 4.39 -12.67
C LEU A 208 30.81 5.83 -12.69
N ALA A 209 31.93 6.12 -13.37
CA ALA A 209 32.47 7.47 -13.43
C ALA A 209 31.60 8.36 -14.34
N PRO A 210 31.36 9.62 -13.95
CA PRO A 210 30.72 10.59 -14.84
C PRO A 210 31.54 10.79 -16.11
N GLU A 211 30.88 11.13 -17.21
CA GLU A 211 31.52 11.32 -18.52
C GLU A 211 32.39 12.57 -18.53
N VAL A 212 31.90 13.66 -17.90
CA VAL A 212 32.59 14.95 -17.82
C VAL A 212 32.41 15.57 -16.43
N ILE A 213 33.51 16.08 -15.87
CA ILE A 213 33.51 16.94 -14.68
C ILE A 213 34.29 18.22 -15.01
N ASP A 214 33.65 19.38 -14.86
CA ASP A 214 34.34 20.67 -14.83
C ASP A 214 34.37 21.21 -13.40
N GLU A 215 35.57 21.48 -12.89
CA GLU A 215 35.75 21.96 -11.52
C GLU A 215 35.96 23.47 -11.48
N GLU A 216 35.24 24.12 -10.56
CA GLU A 216 35.41 25.52 -10.22
C GLU A 216 35.69 25.69 -8.71
N ALA A 217 36.03 26.91 -8.31
CA ALA A 217 36.49 27.15 -6.94
C ALA A 217 35.49 26.73 -5.86
N ASN A 218 34.18 26.77 -6.11
CA ASN A 218 33.16 26.47 -5.10
C ASN A 218 31.99 25.63 -5.62
N TRP A 219 32.09 25.10 -6.84
CA TRP A 219 31.09 24.24 -7.48
C TRP A 219 31.77 23.40 -8.56
N HIS A 220 31.08 22.37 -9.05
CA HIS A 220 31.53 21.56 -10.19
C HIS A 220 30.34 21.18 -11.07
N SER A 221 30.58 20.86 -12.34
CA SER A 221 29.58 20.24 -13.21
C SER A 221 29.75 18.72 -13.25
N ARG A 222 28.66 17.96 -13.44
CA ARG A 222 28.71 16.53 -13.79
C ARG A 222 27.67 16.26 -14.85
N ASP A 223 28.09 15.77 -16.01
CA ASP A 223 27.22 15.37 -17.12
C ASP A 223 26.18 16.45 -17.52
N GLY A 224 26.57 17.73 -17.42
CA GLY A 224 25.76 18.89 -17.78
C GLY A 224 25.07 19.61 -16.61
N ASP A 225 24.93 18.96 -15.46
CA ASP A 225 24.31 19.56 -14.26
C ASP A 225 25.35 20.22 -13.35
N PHE A 226 24.91 21.21 -12.56
CA PHE A 226 25.75 21.98 -11.65
C PHE A 226 25.55 21.53 -10.20
N TYR A 227 26.65 21.38 -9.48
CA TYR A 227 26.67 20.90 -8.11
C TYR A 227 27.50 21.80 -7.20
N GLN A 228 27.03 21.98 -5.97
CA GLN A 228 27.81 22.61 -4.91
C GLN A 228 27.72 21.79 -3.64
N ILE A 229 28.88 21.47 -3.05
CA ILE A 229 28.97 20.70 -1.82
C ILE A 229 29.29 21.64 -0.66
N LEU A 230 28.41 21.63 0.34
CA LEU A 230 28.55 22.36 1.59
C LEU A 230 28.97 21.40 2.71
N THR A 231 29.74 21.89 3.66
CA THR A 231 30.09 21.17 4.89
C THR A 231 29.64 21.95 6.13
N ALA A 232 29.26 21.24 7.19
CA ALA A 232 28.89 21.87 8.45
C ALA A 232 30.13 22.36 9.21
N SER A 233 30.28 23.68 9.37
CA SER A 233 31.37 24.26 10.16
C SER A 233 31.16 24.10 11.67
N SER A 234 29.90 23.99 12.09
CA SER A 234 29.52 23.71 13.48
C SER A 234 28.12 23.12 13.55
N LEU A 235 27.91 22.23 14.53
CA LEU A 235 26.58 21.74 14.89
C LEU A 235 25.93 22.61 15.99
N PRO A 236 24.59 22.70 16.04
CA PRO A 236 23.88 23.36 17.13
C PRO A 236 24.26 22.73 18.49
N ARG A 237 24.27 23.56 19.55
CA ARG A 237 24.55 23.08 20.91
C ARG A 237 23.49 22.12 21.46
N PHE A 238 22.26 22.25 20.98
CA PHE A 238 21.13 21.41 21.34
C PHE A 238 20.47 20.92 20.06
N LEU A 239 20.29 19.60 19.93
CA LEU A 239 19.57 18.99 18.82
C LEU A 239 18.20 18.56 19.32
N SER A 240 17.15 19.20 18.83
CA SER A 240 15.78 18.72 19.01
C SER A 240 15.50 17.56 18.05
N SER A 241 14.48 16.75 18.36
CA SER A 241 13.98 15.77 17.39
C SER A 241 13.59 16.47 16.09
N GLY A 242 13.93 15.87 14.95
CA GLY A 242 13.59 16.38 13.63
C GLY A 242 14.30 17.67 13.21
N TRP A 243 15.39 18.08 13.86
CA TRP A 243 16.10 19.35 13.53
C TRP A 243 16.64 19.43 12.09
N LEU A 244 16.80 18.28 11.41
CA LEU A 244 17.19 18.20 9.99
C LEU A 244 15.99 18.21 9.02
N LEU A 245 14.75 18.10 9.52
CA LEU A 245 13.52 18.08 8.70
C LEU A 245 13.44 19.23 7.70
N PRO A 246 13.74 20.50 8.05
CA PRO A 246 13.63 21.60 7.10
C PRO A 246 14.60 21.51 5.91
N LEU A 247 15.67 20.73 6.06
CA LEU A 247 16.67 20.48 5.01
C LEU A 247 16.30 19.26 4.17
N THR A 248 15.74 18.20 4.77
CA THR A 248 15.31 16.99 4.03
C THR A 248 13.95 17.13 3.38
N LEU A 249 13.10 18.05 3.85
CA LEU A 249 11.81 18.42 3.24
C LEU A 249 11.96 19.64 2.33
N ALA A 250 13.20 20.00 1.97
CA ALA A 250 13.45 21.04 1.00
C ALA A 250 12.89 20.63 -0.37
N SER A 251 12.35 21.59 -1.11
CA SER A 251 11.87 21.38 -2.48
C SER A 251 13.03 21.36 -3.48
N GLU A 252 14.20 21.81 -3.04
CA GLU A 252 15.46 21.79 -3.78
C GLU A 252 16.06 20.38 -3.86
N ASP A 253 16.76 20.05 -4.96
CA ASP A 253 17.46 18.77 -5.13
C ASP A 253 18.73 18.76 -4.25
N VAL A 254 18.62 18.10 -3.10
CA VAL A 254 19.63 18.09 -2.05
C VAL A 254 19.89 16.66 -1.60
N ARG A 255 21.17 16.31 -1.52
CA ARG A 255 21.66 15.08 -0.90
C ARG A 255 22.35 15.41 0.42
N LEU A 256 21.90 14.75 1.48
CA LEU A 256 22.52 14.83 2.80
C LEU A 256 23.36 13.58 3.05
N SER A 257 24.67 13.77 3.24
CA SER A 257 25.59 12.69 3.58
C SER A 257 26.14 12.90 4.99
N MET A 258 25.89 11.94 5.87
CA MET A 258 26.40 11.94 7.23
C MET A 258 27.37 10.79 7.44
N GLN A 259 28.53 11.12 8.00
CA GLN A 259 29.54 10.14 8.32
C GLN A 259 29.79 10.13 9.82
N ILE A 260 29.70 8.94 10.41
CA ILE A 260 29.69 8.75 11.85
C ILE A 260 30.86 7.83 12.21
N ASN A 261 31.85 8.39 12.90
CA ASN A 261 33.06 7.71 13.33
C ASN A 261 33.09 7.57 14.85
N PRO A 262 32.98 6.36 15.43
CA PRO A 262 33.09 6.20 16.88
C PRO A 262 34.50 6.54 17.36
N ARG A 263 34.61 7.27 18.47
CA ARG A 263 35.90 7.53 19.13
C ARG A 263 36.26 6.43 20.11
N GLU A 264 37.56 6.11 20.19
CA GLU A 264 38.09 5.18 21.18
C GLU A 264 37.93 5.74 22.61
N THR A 265 37.09 5.09 23.41
CA THR A 265 36.66 5.57 24.74
C THR A 265 37.82 5.81 25.70
N GLU A 266 38.87 4.99 25.64
CA GLU A 266 40.04 5.10 26.53
C GLU A 266 40.85 6.37 26.27
N ASP A 267 41.09 6.68 24.99
CA ASP A 267 41.80 7.89 24.57
C ASP A 267 41.02 9.16 24.95
N VAL A 268 39.70 9.14 24.73
CA VAL A 268 38.82 10.24 25.11
C VAL A 268 38.85 10.47 26.63
N LYS A 269 38.71 9.41 27.43
CA LYS A 269 38.76 9.49 28.90
C LYS A 269 40.06 10.14 29.38
N SER A 270 41.20 9.68 28.86
CA SER A 270 42.52 10.20 29.22
C SER A 270 42.67 11.69 28.88
N ARG A 271 42.21 12.11 27.69
CA ARG A 271 42.24 13.52 27.26
C ARG A 271 41.31 14.40 28.10
N LEU A 272 40.09 13.95 28.37
CA LEU A 272 39.12 14.69 29.20
C LEU A 272 39.62 14.82 30.64
N GLN A 273 40.13 13.74 31.26
CA GLN A 273 40.73 13.79 32.60
C GLN A 273 41.87 14.81 32.69
N LYS A 274 42.75 14.84 31.68
CA LYS A 274 43.85 15.80 31.61
C LYS A 274 43.32 17.24 31.50
N ARG A 275 42.33 17.49 30.64
CA ARG A 275 41.69 18.81 30.47
C ARG A 275 40.98 19.26 31.75
N LEU A 276 40.23 18.37 32.41
CA LEU A 276 39.57 18.63 33.69
C LEU A 276 40.59 19.06 34.76
N THR A 277 41.69 18.33 34.86
CA THR A 277 42.76 18.60 35.83
C THR A 277 43.40 19.96 35.58
N GLN A 278 43.62 20.31 34.31
CA GLN A 278 44.15 21.62 33.91
C GLN A 278 43.17 22.76 34.25
N MET A 279 41.87 22.59 33.97
CA MET A 279 40.83 23.58 34.27
C MET A 279 40.66 23.78 35.77
N LYS A 280 40.49 22.70 36.56
CA LYS A 280 40.41 22.76 38.03
C LYS A 280 41.65 23.46 38.62
N SER A 281 42.85 23.18 38.11
CA SER A 281 44.09 23.84 38.53
C SER A 281 44.17 25.33 38.13
N ALA A 282 43.67 25.71 36.96
CA ALA A 282 43.61 27.10 36.51
C ALA A 282 42.63 27.92 37.36
N ILE A 283 41.43 27.39 37.61
CA ILE A 283 40.41 27.97 38.48
C ILE A 283 40.98 28.16 39.89
N GLN A 284 41.63 27.13 40.45
CA GLN A 284 42.21 27.21 41.79
C GLN A 284 43.32 28.30 41.88
N ARG A 285 44.14 28.48 40.83
CA ARG A 285 45.13 29.56 40.76
C ARG A 285 44.48 30.95 40.68
N LYS A 286 43.38 31.10 39.93
CA LYS A 286 42.61 32.35 39.87
C LYS A 286 41.97 32.67 41.23
N LYS A 287 41.32 31.70 41.88
CA LYS A 287 40.75 31.84 43.23
C LYS A 287 41.80 32.26 44.26
N ARG A 288 42.99 31.66 44.23
CA ARG A 288 44.12 32.06 45.11
C ARG A 288 44.62 33.49 44.88
N ARG A 289 44.35 34.08 43.72
CA ARG A 289 44.68 35.48 43.38
C ARG A 289 43.50 36.44 43.60
N ASN A 290 42.44 36.01 44.33
CA ASN A 290 41.20 36.76 44.56
C ASN A 290 40.52 37.25 43.27
N ARG A 291 40.67 36.51 42.17
CA ARG A 291 39.94 36.75 40.93
C ARG A 291 38.56 36.10 41.01
N THR A 292 37.51 36.85 40.70
CA THR A 292 36.10 36.43 40.74
C THR A 292 35.55 36.03 39.37
N ASP A 293 36.33 36.21 38.30
CA ASP A 293 36.00 35.78 36.92
C ASP A 293 36.28 34.29 36.69
N THR A 294 35.68 33.42 37.53
CA THR A 294 35.85 31.95 37.45
C THR A 294 34.58 31.16 37.27
N HIS A 295 33.39 31.78 37.41
CA HIS A 295 32.10 31.08 37.36
C HIS A 295 31.88 30.27 36.07
N GLU A 296 32.16 30.85 34.90
CA GLU A 296 32.03 30.17 33.60
C GLU A 296 32.95 28.95 33.49
N GLN A 297 34.22 29.10 33.92
CA GLN A 297 35.20 28.01 33.90
C GLN A 297 34.87 26.90 34.91
N GLU A 298 34.23 27.25 36.02
CA GLU A 298 33.74 26.28 37.00
C GLU A 298 32.60 25.44 36.42
N HIS A 299 31.65 26.08 35.75
CA HIS A 299 30.55 25.39 35.10
C HIS A 299 31.05 24.44 33.98
N GLU A 300 31.97 24.91 33.12
CA GLU A 300 32.59 24.06 32.10
C GLU A 300 33.34 22.85 32.71
N ALA A 301 33.99 23.05 33.86
CA ALA A 301 34.69 21.97 34.55
C ALA A 301 33.72 20.97 35.17
N GLU A 302 32.58 21.41 35.71
CA GLU A 302 31.52 20.53 36.22
C GLU A 302 30.90 19.69 35.09
N GLU A 303 30.62 20.30 33.95
CA GLU A 303 30.05 19.61 32.80
C GLU A 303 31.01 18.57 32.20
N LEU A 304 32.30 18.91 32.15
CA LEU A 304 33.32 17.97 31.70
C LEU A 304 33.52 16.80 32.69
N ASP A 305 33.33 17.03 34.00
CA ASP A 305 33.32 15.98 35.03
C ASP A 305 32.10 15.06 34.88
N ARG A 306 30.92 15.63 34.59
CA ARG A 306 29.68 14.87 34.31
C ARG A 306 29.86 13.95 33.10
N LEU A 307 30.30 14.51 31.97
CA LEU A 307 30.53 13.75 30.74
C LEU A 307 31.57 12.64 30.94
N LEU A 308 32.65 12.95 31.67
CA LEU A 308 33.65 11.94 32.03
C LEU A 308 33.03 10.81 32.87
N GLY A 309 32.16 11.14 33.83
CA GLY A 309 31.42 10.18 34.64
C GLY A 309 30.56 9.24 33.79
N GLU A 310 29.79 9.78 32.85
CA GLU A 310 28.93 9.03 31.93
C GLU A 310 29.76 8.10 31.01
N LEU A 311 30.88 8.59 30.47
CA LEU A 311 31.80 7.77 29.69
C LEU A 311 32.44 6.65 30.51
N VAL A 312 32.75 6.89 31.80
CA VAL A 312 33.30 5.88 32.71
C VAL A 312 32.27 4.81 33.03
N GLN A 313 31.01 5.20 33.26
CA GLN A 313 29.89 4.30 33.53
C GLN A 313 29.42 3.54 32.28
N GLY A 314 29.76 4.04 31.09
CA GLY A 314 29.38 3.45 29.81
C GLY A 314 27.94 3.77 29.40
N THR A 315 27.35 4.83 29.97
CA THR A 315 25.99 5.28 29.63
C THR A 315 25.95 6.06 28.31
N THR A 316 27.08 6.67 27.90
CA THR A 316 27.21 7.40 26.62
C THR A 316 28.53 7.05 25.89
N LYS A 317 28.65 7.50 24.64
CA LYS A 317 29.84 7.42 23.78
C LYS A 317 30.00 8.71 22.98
N LEU A 318 31.23 9.00 22.53
CA LEU A 318 31.50 10.13 21.63
C LEU A 318 31.78 9.65 20.20
N PHE A 319 31.29 10.41 19.23
CA PHE A 319 31.43 10.17 17.81
C PHE A 319 31.95 11.43 17.11
N ASP A 320 32.71 11.26 16.05
CA ASP A 320 33.01 12.30 15.08
C ASP A 320 32.01 12.23 13.94
N VAL A 321 31.25 13.31 13.79
CA VAL A 321 30.15 13.42 12.83
C VAL A 321 30.52 14.48 11.79
N SER A 322 30.69 14.06 10.55
CA SER A 322 30.81 14.96 9.40
C SER A 322 29.47 15.05 8.70
N VAL A 323 29.05 16.26 8.36
CA VAL A 323 27.81 16.52 7.62
C VAL A 323 28.16 17.24 6.32
N PHE A 324 27.75 16.66 5.21
CA PHE A 324 27.88 17.21 3.88
C PHE A 324 26.51 17.36 3.24
N VAL A 325 26.31 18.47 2.54
CA VAL A 325 25.08 18.78 1.82
C VAL A 325 25.45 19.08 0.37
N GLU A 326 25.15 18.16 -0.53
CA GLU A 326 25.34 18.32 -1.97
C GLU A 326 24.05 18.85 -2.58
N ILE A 327 24.15 19.94 -3.34
CA ILE A 327 23.01 20.62 -3.96
C ILE A 327 23.19 20.54 -5.46
N ARG A 328 22.14 20.13 -6.18
CA ARG A 328 22.10 20.04 -7.64
C ARG A 328 21.21 21.13 -8.24
N GLY A 329 21.56 21.59 -9.44
CA GLY A 329 20.69 22.38 -10.30
C GLY A 329 21.04 22.16 -11.78
N GLN A 330 20.05 22.28 -12.66
CA GLN A 330 20.24 22.12 -14.11
C GLN A 330 20.97 23.33 -14.71
N THR A 331 20.88 24.48 -14.03
CA THR A 331 21.64 25.68 -14.37
C THR A 331 22.47 26.17 -13.18
N LEU A 332 23.56 26.88 -13.47
CA LEU A 332 24.40 27.50 -12.45
C LEU A 332 23.61 28.46 -11.55
N GLU A 333 22.68 29.21 -12.11
CA GLU A 333 21.84 30.16 -11.36
C GLU A 333 20.90 29.45 -10.40
N GLU A 334 20.20 28.41 -10.88
CA GLU A 334 19.30 27.58 -10.07
C GLU A 334 20.03 26.96 -8.87
N MET A 335 21.20 26.34 -9.11
CA MET A 335 22.01 25.74 -8.05
C MET A 335 22.47 26.80 -7.03
N GLN A 336 22.87 27.99 -7.48
CA GLN A 336 23.31 29.07 -6.58
C GLN A 336 22.17 29.61 -5.72
N GLU A 337 20.96 29.72 -6.28
CA GLU A 337 19.78 30.12 -5.51
C GLU A 337 19.37 29.04 -4.50
N ALA A 338 19.35 27.78 -4.93
CA ALA A 338 19.08 26.64 -4.06
C ALA A 338 20.07 26.62 -2.88
N SER A 339 21.37 26.82 -3.14
CA SER A 339 22.40 26.92 -2.11
C SER A 339 22.13 28.02 -1.09
N LYS A 340 21.77 29.23 -1.53
CA LYS A 340 21.41 30.34 -0.63
C LYS A 340 20.19 29.99 0.23
N ARG A 341 19.16 29.36 -0.35
CA ARG A 341 17.94 28.96 0.37
C ARG A 341 18.25 27.89 1.42
N ILE A 342 19.02 26.86 1.07
CA ILE A 342 19.44 25.79 1.97
C ILE A 342 20.30 26.32 3.11
N GLN A 343 21.29 27.17 2.84
CA GLN A 343 22.10 27.81 3.88
C GLN A 343 21.25 28.65 4.84
N ARG A 344 20.25 29.37 4.34
CA ARG A 344 19.32 30.14 5.17
C ARG A 344 18.48 29.24 6.07
N ARG A 345 17.91 28.15 5.54
CA ARG A 345 17.15 27.16 6.32
C ARG A 345 18.03 26.50 7.39
N ALA A 346 19.25 26.11 7.03
CA ALA A 346 20.20 25.51 7.96
C ALA A 346 20.54 26.45 9.13
N ARG A 347 20.82 27.73 8.83
CA ARG A 347 21.12 28.74 9.86
C ARG A 347 19.96 28.96 10.83
N GLN A 348 18.71 28.87 10.37
CA GLN A 348 17.54 28.96 11.25
C GLN A 348 17.47 27.80 12.26
N GLN A 349 18.01 26.63 11.91
CA GLN A 349 18.15 25.48 12.80
C GLN A 349 19.45 25.49 13.61
N GLY A 350 20.25 26.57 13.52
CA GLY A 350 21.55 26.69 14.18
C GLY A 350 22.67 25.88 13.52
N LEU A 351 22.46 25.40 12.28
CA LEU A 351 23.45 24.69 11.47
C LEU A 351 24.15 25.67 10.52
N ASP A 352 25.45 25.85 10.69
CA ASP A 352 26.24 26.68 9.79
C ASP A 352 26.86 25.82 8.68
N LEU A 353 26.33 25.98 7.47
CA LEU A 353 26.83 25.35 6.25
C LEU A 353 27.74 26.30 5.48
N THR A 354 28.91 25.81 5.07
CA THR A 354 29.91 26.56 4.29
C THR A 354 30.27 25.80 3.01
N PRO A 355 30.34 26.44 1.83
CA PRO A 355 30.80 25.78 0.61
C PRO A 355 32.24 25.32 0.74
N ILE A 356 32.52 24.10 0.27
CA ILE A 356 33.89 23.61 0.15
C ILE A 356 34.56 24.33 -1.01
N GLN A 357 35.76 24.88 -0.78
CA GLN A 357 36.49 25.66 -1.76
C GLN A 357 37.74 24.95 -2.24
N ALA A 358 37.95 24.94 -3.55
CA ALA A 358 39.13 24.41 -4.26
C ALA A 358 39.46 22.93 -3.98
N GLU A 359 38.48 22.14 -3.53
CA GLU A 359 38.63 20.72 -3.21
C GLU A 359 37.42 19.88 -3.70
N GLN A 360 36.90 20.15 -4.90
CA GLN A 360 35.64 19.53 -5.38
C GLN A 360 35.76 18.01 -5.58
N ASP A 361 36.87 17.50 -6.12
CA ASP A 361 37.14 16.06 -6.22
C ASP A 361 37.09 15.37 -4.83
N ALA A 362 37.79 15.95 -3.84
CA ALA A 362 37.78 15.45 -2.48
C ALA A 362 36.40 15.56 -1.81
N ALA A 363 35.66 16.64 -2.06
CA ALA A 363 34.29 16.82 -1.58
C ALA A 363 33.36 15.76 -2.16
N GLN A 364 33.45 15.48 -3.46
CA GLN A 364 32.66 14.46 -4.13
C GLN A 364 32.95 13.06 -3.58
N ALA A 365 34.23 12.73 -3.39
CA ALA A 365 34.61 11.48 -2.74
C ALA A 365 34.08 11.36 -1.30
N SER A 366 33.90 12.49 -0.61
CA SER A 366 33.41 12.52 0.77
C SER A 366 31.88 12.37 0.88
N VAL A 367 31.13 12.77 -0.14
CA VAL A 367 29.67 12.51 -0.21
C VAL A 367 29.33 11.14 -0.78
N ALA A 368 30.30 10.44 -1.38
CA ALA A 368 30.10 9.08 -1.87
C ALA A 368 29.83 8.08 -0.73
N PRO A 369 29.05 7.01 -0.97
CA PRO A 369 28.70 6.00 0.03
C PRO A 369 29.82 5.01 0.34
N LEU A 370 31.05 5.51 0.41
CA LEU A 370 32.27 4.73 0.61
C LEU A 370 32.80 4.83 2.04
N ALA A 371 32.11 5.59 2.92
CA ALA A 371 32.47 5.78 4.33
C ALA A 371 33.94 6.18 4.56
N SER A 372 34.54 6.89 3.61
CA SER A 372 35.97 7.24 3.59
C SER A 372 36.16 8.71 3.18
N PRO A 373 35.81 9.67 4.05
CA PRO A 373 35.95 11.09 3.74
C PRO A 373 37.38 11.44 3.37
N LYS A 374 37.51 12.22 2.31
CA LYS A 374 38.75 12.95 2.01
C LYS A 374 38.78 14.29 2.75
N ILE A 375 37.61 14.87 3.01
CA ILE A 375 37.46 16.13 3.73
C ILE A 375 37.37 15.87 5.23
N GLU A 376 38.39 16.28 5.97
CA GLU A 376 38.48 16.12 7.43
C GLU A 376 37.79 17.26 8.19
N ASN A 377 36.47 17.41 8.02
CA ASN A 377 35.66 18.36 8.81
C ASN A 377 34.58 17.62 9.61
N HIS A 378 34.84 17.38 10.90
CA HIS A 378 33.95 16.65 11.79
C HIS A 378 33.69 17.39 13.11
N ASN A 379 32.48 17.18 13.64
CA ASN A 379 32.07 17.68 14.95
C ASN A 379 31.98 16.51 15.93
N THR A 380 32.47 16.68 17.16
CA THR A 380 32.35 15.64 18.19
C THR A 380 30.97 15.71 18.86
N VAL A 381 30.22 14.60 18.81
CA VAL A 381 28.82 14.49 19.24
C VAL A 381 28.66 13.32 20.24
N GLN A 382 27.76 13.47 21.23
CA GLN A 382 27.38 12.40 22.17
C GLN A 382 26.34 11.47 21.55
N LEU A 383 26.25 10.22 22.01
CA LEU A 383 25.30 9.22 21.50
C LEU A 383 23.85 9.74 21.45
N GLU A 384 23.42 10.42 22.51
CA GLU A 384 22.06 10.94 22.69
C GLU A 384 21.73 12.08 21.71
N ALA A 385 22.74 12.85 21.31
CA ALA A 385 22.60 13.88 20.29
C ALA A 385 22.67 13.28 18.88
N LEU A 386 23.51 12.26 18.69
CA LEU A 386 23.63 11.54 17.42
C LEU A 386 22.31 10.86 17.03
N THR A 387 21.54 10.32 17.98
CA THR A 387 20.23 9.72 17.67
C THR A 387 19.25 10.73 17.07
N GLN A 388 19.38 12.02 17.39
CA GLN A 388 18.55 13.09 16.82
C GLN A 388 18.93 13.44 15.37
N CYS A 389 20.07 12.97 14.89
CA CYS A 389 20.52 13.18 13.51
C CYS A 389 19.85 12.21 12.51
N PHE A 390 19.22 11.14 13.00
CA PHE A 390 18.49 10.22 12.12
C PHE A 390 17.13 10.81 11.79
N ASN A 391 16.94 11.12 10.51
CA ASN A 391 15.74 11.80 10.04
C ASN A 391 14.77 10.76 9.47
N PHE A 392 13.96 10.16 10.35
CA PHE A 392 12.89 9.25 9.95
C PHE A 392 11.74 10.10 9.38
N VAL A 393 11.92 10.58 8.14
CA VAL A 393 10.93 11.41 7.46
C VAL A 393 10.14 10.57 6.50
N GLU A 394 8.86 10.55 6.75
CA GLU A 394 7.87 9.94 5.89
C GLU A 394 7.50 10.94 4.77
N PRO A 395 7.53 10.56 3.48
CA PRO A 395 7.22 11.47 2.37
C PRO A 395 5.76 11.94 2.44
N ALA A 396 5.46 13.16 1.99
CA ALA A 396 4.07 13.62 1.89
C ALA A 396 3.29 12.74 0.90
N VAL A 397 2.01 12.49 1.20
CA VAL A 397 1.09 11.73 0.35
C VAL A 397 0.26 12.71 -0.45
N ASP A 398 0.56 12.80 -1.75
CA ASP A 398 0.05 13.81 -2.67
C ASP A 398 -0.15 13.16 -4.05
N ASP A 399 -1.18 12.33 -4.14
CA ASP A 399 -1.51 11.60 -5.36
C ASP A 399 -2.24 12.51 -6.36
N GLU A 400 -1.84 12.42 -7.64
CA GLU A 400 -2.51 13.11 -8.73
C GLU A 400 -3.97 12.62 -8.89
N ASN A 401 -4.91 13.56 -9.08
CA ASN A 401 -6.36 13.30 -9.10
C ASN A 401 -6.88 12.62 -7.81
N GLY A 402 -6.14 12.77 -6.72
CA GLY A 402 -6.55 12.32 -5.39
C GLY A 402 -7.49 13.29 -4.71
N ILE A 403 -8.13 12.81 -3.64
CA ILE A 403 -8.94 13.64 -2.74
C ILE A 403 -8.21 13.82 -1.43
N LEU A 404 -8.37 14.98 -0.80
CA LEU A 404 -7.90 15.20 0.56
C LEU A 404 -8.66 14.25 1.50
N LEU A 405 -7.95 13.41 2.25
CA LEU A 405 -8.54 12.56 3.28
C LEU A 405 -8.41 13.16 4.68
N GLY A 406 -7.44 14.05 4.89
CA GLY A 406 -7.14 14.65 6.19
C GLY A 406 -5.70 15.10 6.28
N PHE A 407 -5.20 15.22 7.50
CA PHE A 407 -3.83 15.64 7.79
C PHE A 407 -3.09 14.58 8.60
N ASP A 408 -1.81 14.39 8.33
CA ASP A 408 -0.97 13.52 9.18
C ASP A 408 -0.65 14.19 10.52
N ASN A 409 -0.03 13.45 11.44
CA ASN A 409 0.41 13.94 12.75
C ASN A 409 1.46 15.09 12.70
N THR A 410 1.93 15.45 11.51
CA THR A 410 2.80 16.60 11.25
C THR A 410 2.07 17.76 10.56
N ASN A 411 0.73 17.70 10.51
CA ASN A 411 -0.16 18.65 9.85
C ASN A 411 0.06 18.77 8.32
N ARG A 412 0.53 17.70 7.67
CA ARG A 412 0.65 17.67 6.21
C ARG A 412 -0.61 17.05 5.60
N PRO A 413 -1.13 17.60 4.49
CA PRO A 413 -2.29 17.01 3.83
C PRO A 413 -1.95 15.61 3.31
N VAL A 414 -2.91 14.70 3.45
CA VAL A 414 -2.87 13.35 2.90
C VAL A 414 -3.90 13.29 1.78
N ILE A 415 -3.42 13.37 0.53
CA ILE A 415 -4.24 13.36 -0.67
C ILE A 415 -4.03 12.03 -1.40
N ILE A 416 -5.09 11.23 -1.52
CA ILE A 416 -5.01 9.87 -2.08
C ILE A 416 -5.95 9.72 -3.27
N ASN A 417 -5.41 9.14 -4.35
CA ASN A 417 -6.19 8.67 -5.47
C ASN A 417 -6.45 7.18 -5.32
N ARG A 418 -7.59 6.83 -4.72
CA ARG A 418 -8.01 5.43 -4.49
C ARG A 418 -7.98 4.57 -5.76
N TYR A 419 -8.29 5.14 -6.92
CA TYR A 419 -8.32 4.44 -8.21
C TYR A 419 -6.96 4.44 -8.93
N GLY A 420 -5.95 5.14 -8.38
CA GLY A 420 -4.56 5.03 -8.80
C GLY A 420 -3.76 3.98 -8.00
N LEU A 421 -4.33 3.48 -6.91
CA LEU A 421 -3.73 2.43 -6.10
C LEU A 421 -3.80 1.07 -6.79
N SER A 422 -3.10 0.08 -6.23
CA SER A 422 -3.17 -1.28 -6.77
C SER A 422 -4.61 -1.80 -6.69
N GLY A 423 -5.27 -1.76 -5.55
CA GLY A 423 -6.68 -2.15 -5.42
C GLY A 423 -7.59 -0.94 -5.26
N HIS A 424 -8.77 -0.99 -5.88
CA HIS A 424 -9.77 0.07 -5.71
C HIS A 424 -10.66 -0.17 -4.47
N SER A 425 -10.54 -1.30 -3.80
CA SER A 425 -11.40 -1.64 -2.66
C SER A 425 -10.88 -1.05 -1.35
N LYS A 426 -11.82 -0.69 -0.49
CA LYS A 426 -11.58 0.01 0.77
C LYS A 426 -12.29 -0.72 1.90
N ALA A 427 -11.62 -0.85 3.05
CA ALA A 427 -12.22 -1.35 4.28
C ALA A 427 -12.12 -0.29 5.38
N ILE A 428 -13.22 -0.03 6.07
CA ILE A 428 -13.32 0.95 7.15
C ILE A 428 -13.84 0.23 8.40
N SER A 429 -13.16 0.44 9.52
CA SER A 429 -13.54 -0.14 10.80
C SER A 429 -13.38 0.83 11.97
N GLY A 430 -14.22 0.71 13.00
CA GLY A 430 -14.30 1.68 14.09
C GLY A 430 -15.59 1.57 14.89
N LYS A 431 -15.56 1.84 16.19
CA LYS A 431 -16.78 1.79 17.02
C LYS A 431 -17.84 2.79 16.52
N VAL A 432 -19.11 2.60 16.89
CA VAL A 432 -20.16 3.61 16.68
C VAL A 432 -19.71 4.96 17.26
N GLY A 433 -19.95 6.04 16.50
CA GLY A 433 -19.52 7.39 16.86
C GLY A 433 -18.04 7.71 16.63
N SER A 434 -17.25 6.79 16.08
CA SER A 434 -15.81 7.03 15.84
C SER A 434 -15.50 7.93 14.64
N GLY A 435 -16.49 8.34 13.85
CA GLY A 435 -16.31 9.16 12.65
C GLY A 435 -16.26 8.40 11.30
N LYS A 436 -16.55 7.09 11.26
CA LYS A 436 -16.53 6.28 10.02
C LYS A 436 -17.44 6.83 8.92
N THR A 437 -18.73 7.02 9.25
CA THR A 437 -19.76 7.46 8.31
C THR A 437 -19.44 8.87 7.84
N TYR A 438 -19.09 9.77 8.76
CA TYR A 438 -18.67 11.14 8.45
C TYR A 438 -17.47 11.19 7.48
N ALA A 439 -16.40 10.45 7.79
CA ALA A 439 -15.22 10.35 6.93
C ALA A 439 -15.54 9.79 5.54
N THR A 440 -16.50 8.86 5.46
CA THR A 440 -16.97 8.28 4.20
C THR A 440 -17.77 9.30 3.39
N LYS A 441 -18.74 9.98 3.99
CA LYS A 441 -19.51 11.06 3.33
C LYS A 441 -18.58 12.17 2.82
N MET A 442 -17.61 12.58 3.64
CA MET A 442 -16.62 13.60 3.25
C MET A 442 -15.78 13.13 2.04
N ALA A 443 -15.29 11.89 2.07
CA ALA A 443 -14.53 11.33 0.95
C ALA A 443 -15.38 11.22 -0.33
N LEU A 444 -16.64 10.79 -0.20
CA LEU A 444 -17.59 10.70 -1.32
C LEU A 444 -17.91 12.09 -1.89
N TRP A 445 -18.25 13.05 -1.04
CA TRP A 445 -18.50 14.45 -1.42
C TRP A 445 -17.33 15.02 -2.23
N ARG A 446 -16.11 14.93 -1.69
CA ARG A 446 -14.90 15.39 -2.39
C ARG A 446 -14.66 14.63 -3.69
N ARG A 447 -15.00 13.34 -3.76
CA ARG A 447 -14.81 12.55 -4.98
C ARG A 447 -15.80 12.91 -6.07
N VAL A 448 -17.09 13.05 -5.75
CA VAL A 448 -18.13 13.45 -6.70
C VAL A 448 -17.83 14.82 -7.31
N LEU A 449 -17.21 15.74 -6.56
CA LEU A 449 -16.78 17.05 -7.07
C LEU A 449 -15.58 16.99 -8.03
N VAL A 450 -14.79 15.91 -8.00
CA VAL A 450 -13.57 15.76 -8.81
C VAL A 450 -13.81 14.83 -10.01
N ASP A 451 -14.77 13.91 -9.91
CA ASP A 451 -15.00 12.82 -10.86
C ASP A 451 -16.45 12.83 -11.35
N ASP A 452 -16.72 13.62 -12.39
CA ASP A 452 -18.05 13.78 -13.01
C ASP A 452 -18.61 12.48 -13.62
N ASP A 453 -17.75 11.47 -13.82
CA ASP A 453 -18.11 10.16 -14.41
C ASP A 453 -18.23 9.05 -13.35
N LEU A 454 -18.34 9.43 -12.07
CA LEU A 454 -18.50 8.50 -10.95
C LEU A 454 -19.97 8.24 -10.64
N LYS A 455 -20.39 6.98 -10.78
CA LYS A 455 -21.63 6.45 -10.21
C LYS A 455 -21.37 5.91 -8.80
N THR A 456 -22.14 6.33 -7.82
CA THR A 456 -22.04 5.94 -6.42
C THR A 456 -23.32 5.25 -5.97
N ILE A 457 -23.17 4.02 -5.47
CA ILE A 457 -24.28 3.20 -4.96
C ILE A 457 -23.99 2.86 -3.50
N ILE A 458 -24.87 3.26 -2.59
CA ILE A 458 -24.72 3.06 -1.15
C ILE A 458 -25.83 2.14 -0.65
N PHE A 459 -25.46 1.14 0.14
CA PHE A 459 -26.38 0.26 0.83
C PHE A 459 -26.32 0.56 2.32
N ASP A 460 -27.42 1.10 2.85
CA ASP A 460 -27.59 1.54 4.23
C ASP A 460 -28.67 0.68 4.93
N PRO A 461 -28.26 -0.39 5.64
CA PRO A 461 -29.16 -1.30 6.36
C PRO A 461 -30.08 -0.62 7.38
N LEU A 462 -29.59 0.43 8.04
CA LEU A 462 -30.29 1.12 9.12
C LEU A 462 -31.03 2.38 8.62
N GLY A 463 -30.61 2.94 7.49
CA GLY A 463 -31.24 4.07 6.82
C GLY A 463 -31.06 5.41 7.54
N ASP A 464 -30.20 5.47 8.56
CA ASP A 464 -29.95 6.65 9.39
C ASP A 464 -28.63 7.36 9.07
N ASP A 465 -27.77 6.73 8.25
CA ASP A 465 -26.43 7.22 7.98
C ASP A 465 -26.38 8.05 6.69
N PHE A 466 -26.83 7.53 5.54
CA PHE A 466 -26.58 8.14 4.23
C PHE A 466 -27.80 8.75 3.53
N VAL A 467 -29.02 8.42 3.97
CA VAL A 467 -30.28 8.82 3.32
C VAL A 467 -30.36 10.33 3.11
N ASP A 468 -30.35 11.09 4.20
CA ASP A 468 -30.47 12.56 4.16
C ASP A 468 -29.34 13.22 3.34
N PHE A 469 -28.11 12.69 3.45
CA PHE A 469 -26.94 13.18 2.71
C PHE A 469 -27.15 13.05 1.19
N VAL A 470 -27.68 11.92 0.73
CA VAL A 470 -27.95 11.70 -0.70
C VAL A 470 -29.11 12.55 -1.20
N GLU A 471 -30.21 12.68 -0.43
CA GLU A 471 -31.36 13.52 -0.83
C GLU A 471 -30.94 14.97 -1.08
N GLN A 472 -30.07 15.52 -0.23
CA GLN A 472 -29.66 16.93 -0.31
C GLN A 472 -28.67 17.20 -1.43
N LEU A 473 -27.86 16.21 -1.79
CA LEU A 473 -27.01 16.27 -2.98
C LEU A 473 -27.80 16.07 -4.29
N GLY A 474 -29.12 15.90 -4.19
CA GLY A 474 -30.00 15.69 -5.35
C GLY A 474 -29.90 14.29 -5.93
N GLY A 475 -29.37 13.33 -5.17
CA GLY A 475 -29.36 11.93 -5.55
C GLY A 475 -30.67 11.23 -5.22
N THR A 476 -30.77 9.95 -5.61
CA THR A 476 -31.98 9.14 -5.43
C THR A 476 -31.90 8.27 -4.18
N VAL A 477 -32.92 8.36 -3.33
CA VAL A 477 -33.15 7.43 -2.22
C VAL A 477 -34.15 6.37 -2.63
N ILE A 478 -33.70 5.12 -2.64
CA ILE A 478 -34.53 3.95 -2.86
C ILE A 478 -34.83 3.33 -1.50
N LYS A 479 -36.07 3.51 -1.03
CA LYS A 479 -36.57 2.81 0.17
C LYS A 479 -36.86 1.37 -0.21
N PHE A 480 -35.88 0.51 -0.04
CA PHE A 480 -35.98 -0.89 -0.41
C PHE A 480 -36.99 -1.58 0.52
N GLY A 481 -38.11 -2.00 -0.06
CA GLY A 481 -39.32 -2.42 0.64
C GLY A 481 -40.57 -1.98 -0.12
N GLY A 482 -41.71 -2.65 0.11
CA GLY A 482 -42.95 -2.29 -0.59
C GLY A 482 -42.91 -2.60 -2.10
N ASP A 483 -43.02 -1.58 -2.95
CA ASP A 483 -43.19 -1.73 -4.41
C ASP A 483 -41.88 -1.99 -5.18
N TYR A 484 -40.72 -1.65 -4.60
CA TYR A 484 -39.41 -1.88 -5.22
C TYR A 484 -39.01 -3.35 -5.13
N ARG A 485 -38.52 -3.91 -6.23
CA ARG A 485 -38.13 -5.31 -6.35
C ARG A 485 -36.79 -5.41 -7.07
N ILE A 486 -35.97 -6.33 -6.59
CA ILE A 486 -34.75 -6.78 -7.26
C ILE A 486 -34.90 -8.28 -7.46
N ASN A 487 -34.74 -8.74 -8.68
CA ASN A 487 -34.72 -10.16 -9.00
C ASN A 487 -33.28 -10.70 -8.90
N PRO A 488 -32.95 -11.57 -7.92
CA PRO A 488 -31.60 -12.14 -7.85
C PRO A 488 -31.29 -13.11 -9.00
N LEU A 489 -32.34 -13.65 -9.63
CA LEU A 489 -32.25 -14.55 -10.79
C LEU A 489 -32.19 -13.79 -12.12
N ASP A 490 -32.09 -12.46 -12.10
CA ASP A 490 -32.03 -11.70 -13.34
C ASP A 490 -30.72 -11.96 -14.07
N ILE A 491 -30.77 -12.43 -15.32
CA ILE A 491 -29.60 -12.68 -16.14
C ILE A 491 -29.61 -11.70 -17.32
N ASP A 492 -28.42 -11.23 -17.70
CA ASP A 492 -28.30 -10.26 -18.79
C ASP A 492 -27.14 -10.64 -19.72
N ALA A 493 -27.39 -10.55 -21.02
CA ALA A 493 -26.43 -10.73 -22.10
C ALA A 493 -25.32 -9.66 -22.11
N ALA A 494 -25.62 -8.43 -21.70
CA ALA A 494 -24.68 -7.31 -21.71
C ALA A 494 -23.51 -7.51 -20.73
N ALA A 495 -23.66 -8.40 -19.74
CA ALA A 495 -22.62 -8.73 -18.78
C ALA A 495 -21.55 -9.70 -19.34
N HIS A 496 -21.58 -10.06 -20.62
CA HIS A 496 -20.62 -10.98 -21.21
C HIS A 496 -19.24 -10.32 -21.39
N ASP A 497 -18.40 -10.47 -20.37
CA ASP A 497 -17.00 -10.06 -20.43
C ASP A 497 -16.17 -11.18 -21.09
N ALA A 498 -15.62 -10.90 -22.27
CA ALA A 498 -14.78 -11.82 -23.04
C ALA A 498 -13.49 -12.23 -22.31
N THR A 499 -13.18 -11.62 -21.16
CA THR A 499 -11.98 -11.90 -20.37
C THR A 499 -12.15 -13.05 -19.36
N THR A 500 -13.37 -13.39 -18.97
CA THR A 500 -13.64 -14.52 -18.06
C THR A 500 -13.82 -15.83 -18.82
N GLN A 501 -13.06 -16.87 -18.44
CA GLN A 501 -13.21 -18.23 -18.99
C GLN A 501 -14.51 -18.93 -18.53
N GLU A 502 -15.18 -18.42 -17.50
CA GLU A 502 -16.42 -18.98 -16.93
C GLU A 502 -17.67 -18.38 -17.60
N SER A 503 -18.65 -19.22 -17.95
CA SER A 503 -19.89 -18.74 -18.58
C SER A 503 -20.74 -17.90 -17.62
N VAL A 504 -21.35 -16.83 -18.14
CA VAL A 504 -22.25 -15.93 -17.37
C VAL A 504 -23.37 -16.73 -16.70
N PHE A 505 -23.92 -17.73 -17.40
CA PHE A 505 -24.95 -18.61 -16.86
C PHE A 505 -24.48 -19.40 -15.64
N LYS A 506 -23.29 -20.05 -15.70
CA LYS A 506 -22.75 -20.81 -14.56
C LYS A 506 -22.46 -19.91 -13.36
N LEU A 507 -21.89 -18.73 -13.60
CA LEU A 507 -21.66 -17.75 -12.55
C LEU A 507 -22.97 -17.32 -11.88
N LYS A 508 -24.00 -16.98 -12.67
CA LYS A 508 -25.32 -16.58 -12.17
C LYS A 508 -25.96 -17.70 -11.36
N LEU A 509 -25.96 -18.95 -11.85
CA LEU A 509 -26.46 -20.10 -11.09
C LEU A 509 -25.76 -20.26 -9.74
N ARG A 510 -24.42 -20.23 -9.73
CA ARG A 510 -23.64 -20.31 -8.49
C ARG A 510 -24.02 -19.20 -7.52
N ASN A 511 -24.12 -17.95 -7.99
CA ASN A 511 -24.48 -16.81 -7.16
C ASN A 511 -25.89 -16.95 -6.55
N VAL A 512 -26.86 -17.42 -7.34
CA VAL A 512 -28.22 -17.70 -6.84
C VAL A 512 -28.22 -18.84 -5.82
N VAL A 513 -27.50 -19.94 -6.07
CA VAL A 513 -27.33 -21.04 -5.10
C VAL A 513 -26.73 -20.53 -3.79
N ARG A 514 -25.69 -19.68 -3.85
CA ARG A 514 -25.06 -19.05 -2.68
C ARG A 514 -26.02 -18.13 -1.91
N LEU A 515 -26.91 -17.43 -2.62
CA LEU A 515 -27.95 -16.62 -1.99
C LEU A 515 -28.93 -17.49 -1.19
N PHE A 516 -29.41 -18.59 -1.77
CA PHE A 516 -30.24 -19.58 -1.04
C PHE A 516 -29.48 -20.21 0.13
N GLY A 517 -28.18 -20.45 -0.01
CA GLY A 517 -27.33 -20.89 1.10
C GLY A 517 -27.33 -19.89 2.25
N THR A 518 -27.17 -18.60 1.95
CA THR A 518 -27.22 -17.53 2.96
C THR A 518 -28.58 -17.47 3.67
N TYR A 519 -29.67 -17.67 2.94
CA TYR A 519 -31.01 -17.75 3.50
C TYR A 519 -31.18 -18.96 4.44
N LEU A 520 -30.71 -20.14 4.02
CA LEU A 520 -30.83 -21.36 4.82
C LEU A 520 -29.93 -21.33 6.06
N ASP A 521 -28.73 -20.76 5.96
CA ASP A 521 -27.81 -20.57 7.10
C ASP A 521 -28.39 -19.68 8.20
N GLU A 522 -29.38 -18.84 7.90
CA GLU A 522 -30.08 -18.05 8.90
C GLU A 522 -31.25 -18.79 9.53
N LYS A 523 -31.95 -19.62 8.76
CA LYS A 523 -33.19 -20.29 9.20
C LYS A 523 -32.97 -21.68 9.80
N ASP A 524 -31.85 -22.32 9.48
CA ASP A 524 -31.55 -23.69 9.91
C ASP A 524 -30.24 -23.76 10.70
N THR A 525 -30.24 -24.55 11.78
CA THR A 525 -29.04 -24.77 12.61
C THR A 525 -27.96 -25.54 11.85
N ASP A 526 -28.37 -26.42 10.93
CA ASP A 526 -27.45 -27.20 10.10
C ASP A 526 -27.02 -26.46 8.82
N GLY A 527 -27.57 -25.27 8.57
CA GLY A 527 -27.34 -24.48 7.35
C GLY A 527 -27.73 -25.20 6.06
N MET A 528 -27.16 -24.77 4.94
CA MET A 528 -27.34 -25.47 3.66
C MET A 528 -26.49 -26.74 3.59
N THR A 529 -27.13 -27.90 3.54
CA THR A 529 -26.41 -29.16 3.32
C THR A 529 -26.09 -29.37 1.84
N SER A 530 -25.10 -30.23 1.51
CA SER A 530 -24.82 -30.60 0.12
C SER A 530 -26.01 -31.28 -0.58
N GLY A 531 -26.94 -31.86 0.21
CA GLY A 531 -28.19 -32.39 -0.32
C GLY A 531 -29.17 -31.28 -0.70
N ASP A 532 -29.28 -30.24 0.13
CA ASP A 532 -30.10 -29.06 -0.15
C ASP A 532 -29.57 -28.33 -1.39
N GLU A 533 -28.25 -28.18 -1.48
CA GLU A 533 -27.56 -27.57 -2.63
C GLU A 533 -27.87 -28.28 -3.94
N GLY A 534 -27.84 -29.62 -3.97
CA GLY A 534 -28.19 -30.38 -5.16
C GLY A 534 -29.66 -30.19 -5.58
N VAL A 535 -30.59 -30.20 -4.63
CA VAL A 535 -32.02 -29.99 -4.93
C VAL A 535 -32.29 -28.55 -5.40
N ILE A 536 -31.73 -27.55 -4.71
CA ILE A 536 -31.91 -26.13 -5.06
C ILE A 536 -31.27 -25.84 -6.42
N SER A 537 -30.09 -26.38 -6.71
CA SER A 537 -29.44 -26.22 -8.02
C SER A 537 -30.33 -26.74 -9.15
N ASN A 538 -30.87 -27.96 -9.02
CA ASN A 538 -31.80 -28.52 -10.01
C ASN A 538 -33.09 -27.69 -10.15
N ALA A 539 -33.61 -27.16 -9.04
CA ALA A 539 -34.79 -26.30 -9.07
C ALA A 539 -34.53 -24.94 -9.73
N ILE A 540 -33.33 -24.37 -9.57
CA ILE A 540 -32.93 -23.15 -10.28
C ILE A 540 -32.77 -23.44 -11.78
N TYR A 541 -32.16 -24.56 -12.15
CA TYR A 541 -32.10 -25.01 -13.55
C TYR A 541 -33.51 -25.11 -14.15
N TYR A 542 -34.44 -25.77 -13.46
CA TYR A 542 -35.86 -25.82 -13.86
C TYR A 542 -36.43 -24.42 -14.12
N ALA A 543 -36.21 -23.48 -13.19
CA ALA A 543 -36.75 -22.12 -13.29
C ALA A 543 -36.26 -21.40 -14.57
N TYR A 544 -34.97 -21.45 -14.87
CA TYR A 544 -34.44 -20.87 -16.11
C TYR A 544 -34.96 -21.59 -17.37
N LEU A 545 -34.97 -22.93 -17.37
CA LEU A 545 -35.43 -23.72 -18.51
C LEU A 545 -36.91 -23.48 -18.82
N LYS A 546 -37.76 -23.35 -17.80
CA LYS A 546 -39.18 -22.99 -17.92
C LYS A 546 -39.39 -21.65 -18.62
N LYS A 547 -38.50 -20.68 -18.39
CA LYS A 547 -38.47 -19.39 -19.09
C LYS A 547 -37.78 -19.44 -20.46
N GLY A 548 -37.30 -20.62 -20.84
CA GLY A 548 -36.54 -20.87 -22.06
C GLY A 548 -35.13 -20.28 -22.02
N ILE A 549 -34.59 -19.95 -20.86
CA ILE A 549 -33.21 -19.49 -20.74
C ILE A 549 -32.30 -20.71 -20.65
N THR A 550 -31.26 -20.73 -21.47
CA THR A 550 -30.29 -21.81 -21.58
C THR A 550 -28.89 -21.22 -21.42
N PRO A 551 -27.81 -22.01 -21.35
CA PRO A 551 -26.45 -21.47 -21.33
C PRO A 551 -26.06 -20.64 -22.56
N ASP A 552 -26.85 -20.67 -23.63
CA ASP A 552 -26.67 -19.85 -24.83
C ASP A 552 -27.02 -18.37 -24.53
N PRO A 553 -26.06 -17.43 -24.67
CA PRO A 553 -26.28 -16.01 -24.46
C PRO A 553 -27.42 -15.41 -25.30
N GLU A 554 -27.75 -15.97 -26.48
CA GLU A 554 -28.89 -15.50 -27.29
C GLU A 554 -30.25 -15.66 -26.58
N THR A 555 -30.30 -16.45 -25.50
CA THR A 555 -31.51 -16.68 -24.72
C THR A 555 -31.68 -15.73 -23.54
N PHE A 556 -30.65 -14.95 -23.18
CA PHE A 556 -30.68 -14.11 -21.96
C PHE A 556 -31.59 -12.88 -22.09
N ASP A 557 -32.02 -12.50 -23.30
CA ASP A 557 -33.01 -11.43 -23.52
C ASP A 557 -34.45 -11.84 -23.13
N ARG A 558 -34.66 -13.11 -22.73
CA ARG A 558 -35.97 -13.62 -22.29
C ARG A 558 -36.26 -13.15 -20.85
N GLU A 559 -37.52 -13.24 -20.46
CA GLU A 559 -37.92 -12.90 -19.09
C GLU A 559 -37.25 -13.84 -18.08
N SER A 560 -36.36 -13.30 -17.25
CA SER A 560 -35.69 -14.02 -16.17
C SER A 560 -36.69 -14.68 -15.20
N PRO A 561 -36.39 -15.88 -14.67
CA PRO A 561 -37.25 -16.51 -13.68
C PRO A 561 -37.27 -15.74 -12.37
N ILE A 562 -38.25 -16.03 -11.52
CA ILE A 562 -38.35 -15.48 -10.16
C ILE A 562 -38.22 -16.58 -9.10
N ILE A 563 -38.14 -16.22 -7.82
CA ILE A 563 -37.98 -17.21 -6.75
C ILE A 563 -39.17 -18.20 -6.70
N ASP A 564 -40.39 -17.76 -7.03
CA ASP A 564 -41.54 -18.67 -7.11
C ASP A 564 -41.35 -19.79 -8.16
N ASP A 565 -40.65 -19.53 -9.27
CA ASP A 565 -40.33 -20.57 -10.26
C ASP A 565 -39.34 -21.61 -9.69
N VAL A 566 -38.42 -21.18 -8.82
CA VAL A 566 -37.52 -22.10 -8.10
C VAL A 566 -38.28 -22.93 -7.08
N ILE A 567 -39.20 -22.31 -6.31
CA ILE A 567 -40.03 -23.01 -5.33
C ILE A 567 -40.91 -24.06 -6.02
N GLU A 568 -41.45 -23.75 -7.21
CA GLU A 568 -42.16 -24.72 -8.04
C GLU A 568 -41.26 -25.92 -8.43
N GLY A 569 -40.02 -25.65 -8.86
CA GLY A 569 -39.04 -26.70 -9.15
C GLY A 569 -38.75 -27.62 -7.95
N VAL A 570 -38.65 -27.05 -6.75
CA VAL A 570 -38.52 -27.84 -5.51
C VAL A 570 -39.76 -28.72 -5.29
N GLY A 571 -40.96 -28.19 -5.53
CA GLY A 571 -42.20 -28.95 -5.39
C GLY A 571 -42.35 -30.09 -6.40
N ILE A 572 -41.88 -29.90 -7.63
CA ILE A 572 -41.80 -30.96 -8.64
C ILE A 572 -40.90 -32.10 -8.16
N ILE A 573 -39.72 -31.77 -7.67
CA ILE A 573 -38.78 -32.77 -7.12
C ILE A 573 -39.40 -33.48 -5.91
N ALA A 574 -40.10 -32.76 -5.03
CA ALA A 574 -40.80 -33.33 -3.87
C ALA A 574 -41.90 -34.34 -4.25
N ASN A 575 -42.57 -34.11 -5.39
CA ASN A 575 -43.68 -34.93 -5.89
C ASN A 575 -43.24 -36.09 -6.79
N GLY A 576 -41.95 -36.25 -7.06
CA GLY A 576 -41.40 -37.38 -7.79
C GLY A 576 -41.02 -37.10 -9.24
N GLY A 577 -40.94 -35.83 -9.64
CA GLY A 577 -40.48 -35.39 -10.95
C GLY A 577 -41.60 -35.08 -11.93
N LEU A 578 -41.22 -34.83 -13.19
CA LEU A 578 -42.12 -34.55 -14.32
C LEU A 578 -42.31 -35.80 -15.18
N SER A 579 -43.52 -35.98 -15.73
CA SER A 579 -43.75 -36.93 -16.82
C SER A 579 -43.12 -36.45 -18.12
N ASP A 580 -42.90 -37.37 -19.08
CA ASP A 580 -42.32 -37.04 -20.39
C ASP A 580 -43.13 -35.96 -21.13
N GLU A 581 -44.45 -36.00 -21.00
CA GLU A 581 -45.37 -35.01 -21.57
C GLU A 581 -45.17 -33.64 -20.91
N GLU A 582 -45.19 -33.57 -19.58
CA GLU A 582 -44.98 -32.30 -18.83
C GLU A 582 -43.58 -31.71 -19.05
N LEU A 583 -42.57 -32.57 -19.18
CA LEU A 583 -41.19 -32.18 -19.41
C LEU A 583 -41.02 -31.59 -20.82
N SER A 584 -41.67 -32.18 -21.84
CA SER A 584 -41.70 -31.65 -23.21
C SER A 584 -42.46 -30.32 -23.34
N GLU A 585 -43.48 -30.09 -22.51
CA GLU A 585 -44.19 -28.80 -22.46
C GLU A 585 -43.37 -27.71 -21.75
N THR A 586 -42.53 -28.10 -20.80
CA THR A 586 -41.76 -27.16 -19.97
C THR A 586 -40.41 -26.80 -20.57
N ILE A 587 -39.76 -27.74 -21.26
CA ILE A 587 -38.43 -27.58 -21.84
C ILE A 587 -38.57 -27.30 -23.34
N PRO A 588 -38.15 -26.14 -23.86
CA PRO A 588 -38.26 -25.85 -25.29
C PRO A 588 -37.44 -26.83 -26.16
N ASP A 589 -37.99 -27.25 -27.31
CA ASP A 589 -37.33 -28.08 -28.35
C ASP A 589 -35.94 -27.57 -28.82
N ARG A 590 -35.55 -26.35 -28.44
CA ARG A 590 -34.33 -25.63 -28.89
C ARG A 590 -33.09 -25.85 -28.02
N LEU A 591 -33.15 -26.67 -26.97
CA LEU A 591 -32.00 -26.97 -26.11
C LEU A 591 -31.03 -28.02 -26.69
N GLY A 592 -31.22 -28.43 -27.95
CA GLY A 592 -30.57 -29.62 -28.49
C GLY A 592 -31.10 -30.92 -27.86
N VAL A 593 -32.02 -30.82 -26.90
CA VAL A 593 -32.67 -31.92 -26.19
C VAL A 593 -33.84 -32.42 -27.03
N THR A 594 -33.67 -33.56 -27.68
CA THR A 594 -34.73 -34.26 -28.41
C THR A 594 -35.25 -35.45 -27.63
N TYR A 595 -36.58 -35.61 -27.65
CA TYR A 595 -37.24 -36.84 -27.19
C TYR A 595 -37.44 -37.76 -28.38
N ASP A 596 -36.78 -38.91 -28.36
CA ASP A 596 -37.06 -40.01 -29.29
C ASP A 596 -37.65 -41.22 -28.54
N ASP A 597 -38.05 -42.26 -29.28
CA ASP A 597 -38.64 -43.49 -28.72
C ASP A 597 -37.67 -44.22 -27.75
N ASP A 598 -36.39 -43.83 -27.70
CA ASP A 598 -35.34 -44.40 -26.86
C ASP A 598 -34.97 -43.51 -25.63
N GLY A 599 -35.46 -42.27 -25.55
CA GLY A 599 -35.34 -41.39 -24.37
C GLY A 599 -34.84 -39.97 -24.68
N LEU A 600 -34.13 -39.39 -23.71
CA LEU A 600 -33.57 -38.03 -23.78
C LEU A 600 -32.25 -38.03 -24.57
N THR A 601 -32.16 -37.29 -25.67
CA THR A 601 -30.94 -37.19 -26.51
C THR A 601 -30.52 -35.73 -26.69
N VAL A 602 -29.21 -35.43 -26.70
CA VAL A 602 -28.65 -34.06 -26.84
C VAL A 602 -27.69 -34.01 -28.04
N ASP A 603 -27.73 -32.95 -28.85
CA ASP A 603 -26.84 -32.72 -30.02
C ASP A 603 -25.51 -32.05 -29.57
N THR A 604 -24.38 -32.79 -29.64
CA THR A 604 -23.18 -32.61 -28.81
C THR A 604 -21.98 -31.90 -29.48
N ASP A 605 -21.97 -30.57 -29.59
CA ASP A 605 -20.82 -29.83 -30.14
C ASP A 605 -20.14 -28.85 -29.15
N ALA A 606 -20.49 -28.84 -27.85
CA ALA A 606 -19.82 -28.02 -26.82
C ALA A 606 -19.51 -28.81 -25.52
N ASP A 607 -18.21 -29.04 -25.26
CA ASP A 607 -17.72 -29.80 -24.10
C ASP A 607 -17.95 -29.05 -22.75
N ASP A 608 -18.42 -29.77 -21.72
CA ASP A 608 -18.61 -29.42 -20.28
C ASP A 608 -19.89 -28.68 -19.81
N VAL A 609 -20.69 -28.06 -20.69
CA VAL A 609 -21.93 -27.35 -20.26
C VAL A 609 -23.16 -28.25 -20.35
N GLU A 610 -23.19 -29.17 -21.30
CA GLU A 610 -24.35 -30.03 -21.54
C GLU A 610 -24.55 -31.12 -20.48
N SER A 611 -23.48 -31.65 -19.85
CA SER A 611 -23.63 -32.73 -18.86
C SER A 611 -24.37 -32.28 -17.60
N GLU A 612 -24.11 -31.06 -17.11
CA GLU A 612 -24.81 -30.51 -15.94
C GLU A 612 -26.28 -30.22 -16.23
N VAL A 613 -26.57 -29.68 -17.43
CA VAL A 613 -27.95 -29.47 -17.89
C VAL A 613 -28.68 -30.80 -18.04
N LEU A 614 -28.03 -31.81 -18.62
CA LEU A 614 -28.57 -33.15 -18.79
C LEU A 614 -28.84 -33.82 -17.44
N ASP A 615 -27.92 -33.71 -16.48
CA ASP A 615 -28.08 -34.23 -15.13
C ASP A 615 -29.23 -33.52 -14.41
N ALA A 616 -29.34 -32.20 -14.55
CA ALA A 616 -30.43 -31.42 -13.96
C ALA A 616 -31.78 -31.83 -14.55
N VAL A 617 -31.90 -31.94 -15.87
CA VAL A 617 -33.12 -32.38 -16.57
C VAL A 617 -33.49 -33.82 -16.19
N THR A 618 -32.51 -34.73 -16.12
CA THR A 618 -32.71 -36.12 -15.69
C THR A 618 -33.23 -36.18 -14.25
N ASN A 619 -32.65 -35.39 -13.35
CA ASN A 619 -33.08 -35.29 -11.96
C ASN A 619 -34.44 -34.60 -11.80
N LEU A 620 -34.87 -33.78 -12.75
CA LEU A 620 -36.22 -33.19 -12.77
C LEU A 620 -37.26 -34.20 -13.28
N GLN A 621 -36.91 -35.04 -14.25
CA GLN A 621 -37.77 -36.12 -14.75
C GLN A 621 -37.94 -37.24 -13.73
N THR A 622 -36.81 -37.73 -13.20
CA THR A 622 -36.75 -38.88 -12.29
C THR A 622 -35.85 -38.60 -11.08
N PRO A 623 -36.28 -37.72 -10.16
CA PRO A 623 -35.49 -37.36 -8.98
C PRO A 623 -35.21 -38.58 -8.09
N PRO A 624 -33.96 -38.78 -7.65
CA PRO A 624 -33.62 -39.80 -6.67
C PRO A 624 -34.48 -39.69 -5.40
N GLU A 625 -34.88 -40.81 -4.76
CA GLU A 625 -35.72 -40.78 -3.54
C GLU A 625 -35.15 -39.87 -2.42
N ARG A 626 -33.82 -39.78 -2.35
CA ARG A 626 -33.11 -38.88 -1.43
C ARG A 626 -33.46 -37.41 -1.71
N TYR A 627 -33.44 -37.00 -2.99
CA TYR A 627 -33.77 -35.62 -3.39
C TYR A 627 -35.24 -35.31 -3.14
N GLN A 628 -36.15 -36.25 -3.40
CA GLN A 628 -37.56 -36.07 -3.07
C GLN A 628 -37.78 -35.85 -1.56
N THR A 629 -37.04 -36.57 -0.73
CA THR A 629 -37.12 -36.42 0.74
C THR A 629 -36.61 -35.07 1.20
N ILE A 630 -35.48 -34.62 0.65
CA ILE A 630 -34.89 -33.31 0.93
C ILE A 630 -35.82 -32.18 0.45
N ALA A 631 -36.35 -32.28 -0.76
CA ALA A 631 -37.27 -31.29 -1.33
C ALA A 631 -38.52 -31.09 -0.46
N ARG A 632 -39.13 -32.17 0.05
CA ARG A 632 -40.27 -32.09 1.01
C ARG A 632 -39.90 -31.40 2.32
N GLN A 633 -38.63 -31.42 2.71
CA GLN A 633 -38.14 -30.71 3.90
C GLN A 633 -37.79 -29.25 3.60
N LEU A 634 -37.40 -28.94 2.36
CA LEU A 634 -37.06 -27.58 1.92
C LEU A 634 -38.30 -26.72 1.65
N GLU A 635 -39.36 -27.26 1.03
CA GLU A 635 -40.59 -26.52 0.72
C GLU A 635 -41.08 -25.59 1.86
N PRO A 636 -41.29 -26.08 3.10
CA PRO A 636 -41.76 -25.21 4.18
C PRO A 636 -40.72 -24.16 4.62
N LYS A 637 -39.42 -24.39 4.39
CA LYS A 637 -38.36 -23.44 4.72
C LYS A 637 -38.34 -22.26 3.75
N LEU A 638 -38.76 -22.44 2.50
CA LEU A 638 -38.75 -21.39 1.46
C LEU A 638 -40.01 -20.49 1.50
N GLU A 639 -40.96 -20.75 2.40
CA GLU A 639 -42.25 -20.03 2.44
C GLU A 639 -42.10 -18.51 2.61
N SER A 640 -41.06 -18.04 3.31
CA SER A 640 -40.82 -16.60 3.52
C SER A 640 -40.40 -15.85 2.25
N LEU A 641 -39.90 -16.57 1.25
CA LEU A 641 -39.44 -16.03 -0.03
C LEU A 641 -40.56 -15.91 -1.06
N LYS A 642 -41.75 -16.48 -0.80
CA LYS A 642 -42.88 -16.38 -1.72
C LYS A 642 -43.34 -14.94 -1.91
N GLN A 643 -43.90 -14.66 -3.08
CA GLN A 643 -44.30 -13.33 -3.54
C GLN A 643 -45.27 -12.58 -2.60
N TRP A 644 -45.96 -13.28 -1.70
CA TRP A 644 -46.93 -12.70 -0.75
C TRP A 644 -46.40 -12.56 0.67
N ASN A 645 -45.11 -12.78 0.89
CA ASN A 645 -44.50 -12.87 2.21
C ASN A 645 -43.41 -11.80 2.42
N ILE A 646 -42.70 -11.88 3.55
CA ILE A 646 -41.78 -10.83 4.03
C ILE A 646 -40.63 -10.50 3.07
N ASN A 647 -40.18 -11.46 2.25
CA ASN A 647 -39.11 -11.27 1.27
C ASN A 647 -39.64 -11.13 -0.17
N SER A 648 -40.90 -10.71 -0.35
CA SER A 648 -41.52 -10.50 -1.67
C SER A 648 -40.75 -9.50 -2.55
N ASN A 649 -39.98 -8.59 -1.95
CA ASN A 649 -39.09 -7.68 -2.66
C ASN A 649 -37.99 -8.38 -3.49
N LEU A 650 -37.70 -9.66 -3.19
CA LEU A 650 -36.76 -10.49 -3.95
C LEU A 650 -37.45 -11.41 -4.98
N ASN A 651 -38.78 -11.42 -5.02
CA ASN A 651 -39.57 -12.39 -5.79
C ASN A 651 -40.53 -11.69 -6.76
N GLY A 652 -39.95 -11.24 -7.87
CA GLY A 652 -40.63 -10.56 -8.97
C GLY A 652 -39.58 -9.92 -9.88
N PRO A 653 -39.98 -9.43 -11.07
CA PRO A 653 -39.05 -8.76 -11.97
C PRO A 653 -38.47 -7.50 -11.30
N SER A 654 -37.17 -7.26 -11.54
CA SER A 654 -36.47 -6.05 -11.12
C SER A 654 -37.19 -4.82 -11.69
N ASN A 655 -37.42 -3.81 -10.87
CA ASN A 655 -38.06 -2.55 -11.32
C ASN A 655 -37.32 -1.31 -10.81
N ILE A 656 -36.03 -1.46 -10.59
CA ILE A 656 -35.14 -0.40 -10.17
C ILE A 656 -34.36 0.04 -11.40
N ASP A 657 -34.58 1.29 -11.81
CA ASP A 657 -33.83 1.94 -12.87
C ASP A 657 -33.01 3.07 -12.23
N LEU A 658 -31.71 3.10 -12.55
CA LEU A 658 -30.78 4.04 -11.95
C LEU A 658 -30.36 5.08 -12.99
N GLU A 659 -31.12 6.16 -13.09
CA GLU A 659 -30.75 7.32 -13.92
C GLU A 659 -29.72 8.22 -13.22
N ASP A 660 -29.74 8.26 -11.89
CA ASP A 660 -28.87 9.13 -11.10
C ASP A 660 -27.50 8.50 -10.78
N ASP A 661 -26.50 9.38 -10.71
CA ASP A 661 -25.11 9.02 -10.39
C ASP A 661 -24.87 8.87 -8.87
N LEU A 662 -25.79 9.31 -8.01
CA LEU A 662 -25.70 9.13 -6.57
C LEU A 662 -26.98 8.50 -6.05
N VAL A 663 -26.87 7.25 -5.57
CA VAL A 663 -28.01 6.44 -5.15
C VAL A 663 -27.74 5.82 -3.79
N VAL A 664 -28.73 5.87 -2.90
CA VAL A 664 -28.71 5.11 -1.63
C VAL A 664 -29.93 4.22 -1.51
N PHE A 665 -29.70 3.00 -1.06
CA PHE A 665 -30.71 2.02 -0.70
C PHE A 665 -30.92 2.06 0.82
N ASP A 666 -32.04 2.64 1.23
CA ASP A 666 -32.54 2.58 2.60
C ASP A 666 -33.23 1.23 2.80
N MET A 667 -32.62 0.36 3.62
CA MET A 667 -33.15 -0.97 3.95
C MET A 667 -33.68 -1.07 5.37
N SER A 668 -33.92 0.07 6.04
CA SER A 668 -34.37 0.14 7.44
C SER A 668 -35.65 -0.67 7.71
N SER A 669 -36.50 -0.87 6.70
CA SER A 669 -37.70 -1.72 6.81
C SER A 669 -37.41 -3.19 7.12
N PHE A 670 -36.17 -3.66 6.92
CA PHE A 670 -35.74 -5.04 7.17
C PHE A 670 -34.90 -5.20 8.45
N ALA A 671 -34.56 -4.11 9.16
CA ALA A 671 -33.65 -4.17 10.31
C ALA A 671 -34.12 -5.13 11.42
N ASP A 672 -35.43 -5.17 11.68
CA ASP A 672 -36.04 -6.00 12.75
C ASP A 672 -36.54 -7.38 12.28
N THR A 673 -36.37 -7.73 11.00
CA THR A 673 -36.97 -8.95 10.43
C THR A 673 -36.07 -10.18 10.56
N GLY A 674 -34.76 -9.96 10.76
CA GLY A 674 -33.74 -11.01 10.66
C GLY A 674 -33.39 -11.40 9.22
N GLU A 675 -33.98 -10.75 8.22
CA GLU A 675 -33.75 -11.04 6.79
C GLU A 675 -32.60 -10.20 6.20
N MET A 676 -32.00 -9.29 6.96
CA MET A 676 -30.93 -8.40 6.49
C MET A 676 -29.78 -9.14 5.78
N PRO A 677 -29.29 -10.31 6.25
CA PRO A 677 -28.23 -11.04 5.56
C PRO A 677 -28.59 -11.47 4.13
N ILE A 678 -29.82 -11.95 3.87
CA ILE A 678 -30.23 -12.34 2.52
C ILE A 678 -30.46 -11.09 1.65
N ILE A 679 -31.05 -10.03 2.21
CA ILE A 679 -31.29 -8.77 1.49
C ILE A 679 -29.96 -8.15 1.05
N MET A 680 -29.00 -8.01 1.97
CA MET A 680 -27.66 -7.50 1.68
C MET A 680 -26.92 -8.35 0.65
N HIS A 681 -27.05 -9.68 0.71
CA HIS A 681 -26.44 -10.56 -0.29
C HIS A 681 -27.12 -10.42 -1.67
N ALA A 682 -28.45 -10.26 -1.72
CA ALA A 682 -29.13 -9.96 -2.98
C ALA A 682 -28.69 -8.59 -3.55
N MET A 683 -28.53 -7.58 -2.69
CA MET A 683 -28.00 -6.27 -3.07
C MET A 683 -26.56 -6.37 -3.59
N LEU A 684 -25.71 -7.18 -2.97
CA LEU A 684 -24.34 -7.43 -3.45
C LEU A 684 -24.31 -8.07 -4.84
N ASN A 685 -25.20 -9.04 -5.09
CA ASN A 685 -25.35 -9.63 -6.42
C ASN A 685 -25.77 -8.59 -7.45
N TRP A 686 -26.80 -7.81 -7.13
CA TRP A 686 -27.31 -6.78 -8.02
C TRP A 686 -26.26 -5.69 -8.28
N ALA A 687 -25.56 -5.22 -7.24
CA ALA A 687 -24.51 -4.21 -7.37
C ALA A 687 -23.31 -4.70 -8.19
N TYR A 688 -22.95 -5.97 -8.05
CA TYR A 688 -21.91 -6.59 -8.89
C TYR A 688 -22.32 -6.60 -10.36
N ASP A 689 -23.56 -6.99 -10.66
CA ASP A 689 -24.04 -7.00 -12.04
C ASP A 689 -24.21 -5.58 -12.59
N GLU A 690 -24.68 -4.63 -11.77
CA GLU A 690 -24.80 -3.22 -12.13
C GLU A 690 -23.45 -2.58 -12.44
N ALA A 691 -22.44 -2.79 -11.58
CA ALA A 691 -21.09 -2.27 -11.80
C ALA A 691 -20.44 -2.84 -13.07
N ARG A 692 -20.82 -4.06 -13.50
CA ARG A 692 -20.35 -4.66 -14.76
C ARG A 692 -21.04 -4.10 -15.99
N ARG A 693 -22.29 -3.67 -15.88
CA ARG A 693 -23.07 -3.10 -16.99
C ARG A 693 -22.82 -1.61 -17.17
N SER A 694 -22.48 -0.92 -16.09
CA SER A 694 -22.22 0.51 -16.11
C SER A 694 -21.01 0.84 -17.01
N GLU A 695 -21.20 1.79 -17.93
CA GLU A 695 -20.10 2.40 -18.68
C GLU A 695 -19.30 3.39 -17.83
N LYS A 696 -19.88 3.83 -16.71
CA LYS A 696 -19.29 4.76 -15.74
C LYS A 696 -18.50 4.03 -14.66
N LYS A 697 -17.51 4.73 -14.09
CA LYS A 697 -16.79 4.27 -12.90
C LYS A 697 -17.77 4.12 -11.75
N THR A 698 -17.79 2.95 -11.09
CA THR A 698 -18.83 2.66 -10.07
C THR A 698 -18.21 2.47 -8.68
N ASP A 699 -18.55 3.33 -7.70
CA ASP A 699 -18.23 3.13 -6.28
C ASP A 699 -19.42 2.49 -5.56
N VAL A 700 -19.22 1.31 -5.00
CA VAL A 700 -20.24 0.58 -4.25
C VAL A 700 -19.85 0.57 -2.78
N THR A 701 -20.73 1.08 -1.91
CA THR A 701 -20.51 1.14 -0.46
C THR A 701 -21.53 0.26 0.28
N PHE A 702 -21.04 -0.64 1.13
CA PHE A 702 -21.86 -1.41 2.07
C PHE A 702 -21.56 -0.95 3.49
N GLU A 703 -22.57 -0.31 4.09
CA GLU A 703 -22.66 -0.05 5.53
C GLU A 703 -23.03 -1.38 6.26
N GLU A 704 -22.60 -1.54 7.51
CA GLU A 704 -22.68 -2.80 8.26
C GLU A 704 -22.31 -4.07 7.47
N ALA A 705 -21.14 -4.06 6.82
CA ALA A 705 -20.61 -5.18 6.02
C ALA A 705 -20.49 -6.51 6.80
N HIS A 706 -20.60 -6.49 8.13
CA HIS A 706 -20.64 -7.69 8.98
C HIS A 706 -21.79 -8.64 8.62
N TYR A 707 -22.91 -8.14 8.07
CA TYR A 707 -24.00 -8.99 7.56
C TYR A 707 -23.53 -9.91 6.43
N LEU A 708 -22.60 -9.44 5.60
CA LEU A 708 -22.02 -10.16 4.47
C LEU A 708 -20.82 -11.02 4.90
N LEU A 709 -19.89 -10.46 5.68
CA LEU A 709 -18.63 -11.12 6.07
C LEU A 709 -18.82 -12.41 6.87
N ARG A 710 -19.98 -12.60 7.51
CA ARG A 710 -20.30 -13.81 8.26
C ARG A 710 -20.80 -14.97 7.38
N ARG A 711 -21.00 -14.75 6.08
CA ARG A 711 -21.64 -15.71 5.16
C ARG A 711 -20.68 -16.13 4.06
N ASP A 712 -20.49 -17.43 3.91
CA ASP A 712 -19.54 -18.02 2.95
C ASP A 712 -19.86 -17.57 1.52
N GLY A 713 -21.13 -17.67 1.12
CA GLY A 713 -21.58 -17.26 -0.21
C GLY A 713 -21.35 -15.78 -0.52
N ALA A 714 -21.60 -14.90 0.44
CA ALA A 714 -21.37 -13.46 0.26
C ALA A 714 -19.87 -13.14 0.20
N ARG A 715 -19.03 -13.82 1.00
CA ARG A 715 -17.57 -13.66 0.96
C ARG A 715 -16.96 -14.06 -0.38
N ASP A 716 -17.41 -15.18 -0.95
CA ASP A 716 -16.99 -15.64 -2.28
C ASP A 716 -17.27 -14.54 -3.33
N LEU A 717 -18.45 -13.92 -3.26
CA LEU A 717 -18.86 -12.85 -4.17
C LEU A 717 -18.11 -11.54 -3.93
N ILE A 718 -17.85 -11.16 -2.67
CA ILE A 718 -16.98 -10.01 -2.36
C ILE A 718 -15.61 -10.20 -2.99
N ASN A 719 -14.98 -11.38 -2.79
CA ASN A 719 -13.67 -11.66 -3.38
C ASN A 719 -13.70 -11.66 -4.92
N LEU A 720 -14.80 -12.12 -5.53
CA LEU A 720 -14.99 -12.02 -6.96
C LEU A 720 -15.10 -10.55 -7.41
N PHE A 721 -15.92 -9.75 -6.74
CA PHE A 721 -16.08 -8.33 -6.99
C PHE A 721 -14.73 -7.62 -6.89
N ILE A 722 -14.02 -7.75 -5.77
CA ILE A 722 -12.73 -7.07 -5.57
C ILE A 722 -11.73 -7.45 -6.67
N ARG A 723 -11.64 -8.73 -7.05
CA ARG A 723 -10.74 -9.17 -8.13
C ARG A 723 -11.11 -8.58 -9.49
N HIS A 724 -12.39 -8.48 -9.80
CA HIS A 724 -12.83 -7.95 -11.10
C HIS A 724 -12.97 -6.43 -11.14
N SER A 725 -12.97 -5.75 -9.98
CA SER A 725 -13.17 -4.30 -9.84
C SER A 725 -12.25 -3.46 -10.73
N ARG A 726 -11.03 -3.94 -11.04
CA ARG A 726 -10.10 -3.27 -11.96
C ARG A 726 -10.55 -3.32 -13.42
N HIS A 727 -11.18 -4.40 -13.87
CA HIS A 727 -11.53 -4.61 -15.27
C HIS A 727 -12.66 -3.69 -15.73
N PHE A 728 -13.62 -3.40 -14.85
CA PHE A 728 -14.78 -2.55 -15.14
C PHE A 728 -14.81 -1.26 -14.30
N ALA A 729 -13.63 -0.74 -13.90
CA ALA A 729 -13.49 0.53 -13.20
C ALA A 729 -14.46 0.69 -12.00
N ALA A 730 -14.52 -0.30 -11.13
CA ALA A 730 -15.32 -0.26 -9.91
C ALA A 730 -14.46 -0.18 -8.66
N GLY A 731 -15.06 0.26 -7.55
CA GLY A 731 -14.50 0.21 -6.21
C GLY A 731 -15.54 -0.33 -5.23
N LEU A 732 -15.10 -1.18 -4.28
CA LEU A 732 -15.96 -1.68 -3.20
C LEU A 732 -15.50 -1.12 -1.86
N THR A 733 -16.39 -0.43 -1.15
CA THR A 733 -16.17 0.07 0.21
C THR A 733 -16.96 -0.79 1.20
N LEU A 734 -16.27 -1.42 2.14
CA LEU A 734 -16.88 -2.21 3.21
C LEU A 734 -16.67 -1.51 4.55
N ILE A 735 -17.77 -1.15 5.22
CA ILE A 735 -17.74 -0.48 6.52
C ILE A 735 -18.25 -1.44 7.59
N SER A 736 -17.52 -1.58 8.69
CA SER A 736 -17.96 -2.40 9.83
C SER A 736 -17.53 -1.77 11.16
N GLN A 737 -18.08 -2.25 12.27
CA GLN A 737 -17.78 -1.71 13.59
C GLN A 737 -16.39 -2.11 14.11
N THR A 738 -15.83 -3.25 13.68
CA THR A 738 -14.54 -3.73 14.20
C THR A 738 -13.67 -4.35 13.11
N ALA A 739 -12.34 -4.12 13.18
CA ALA A 739 -11.40 -4.77 12.28
C ALA A 739 -11.33 -6.29 12.49
N GLU A 740 -11.69 -6.78 13.68
CA GLU A 740 -11.71 -8.21 13.99
C GLU A 740 -12.72 -8.97 13.12
N GLU A 741 -13.80 -8.33 12.66
CA GLU A 741 -14.77 -8.96 11.75
C GLU A 741 -14.13 -9.34 10.41
N PHE A 742 -13.12 -8.58 9.98
CA PHE A 742 -12.31 -8.89 8.80
C PHE A 742 -11.19 -9.88 9.12
N LEU A 743 -10.64 -9.88 10.33
CA LEU A 743 -9.45 -10.67 10.68
C LEU A 743 -9.75 -12.01 11.39
N LYS A 744 -11.02 -12.34 11.58
CA LYS A 744 -11.48 -13.52 12.34
C LYS A 744 -11.00 -14.86 11.78
N ASN A 745 -10.91 -15.00 10.46
CA ASN A 745 -10.46 -16.22 9.79
C ASN A 745 -9.78 -15.91 8.45
N ASP A 746 -9.12 -16.90 7.85
CA ASP A 746 -8.34 -16.74 6.62
C ASP A 746 -9.18 -16.19 5.45
N ALA A 747 -10.45 -16.58 5.33
CA ALA A 747 -11.32 -16.15 4.24
C ALA A 747 -11.78 -14.68 4.40
N THR A 748 -12.09 -14.21 5.61
CA THR A 748 -12.35 -12.78 5.83
C THR A 748 -11.07 -11.96 5.72
N ARG A 749 -9.93 -12.53 6.13
CA ARG A 749 -8.63 -11.87 6.05
C ARG A 749 -8.22 -11.65 4.59
N GLU A 750 -8.48 -12.60 3.71
CA GLU A 750 -8.23 -12.45 2.26
C GLU A 750 -8.99 -11.24 1.67
N ILE A 751 -10.26 -11.05 2.05
CA ILE A 751 -11.03 -9.88 1.65
C ILE A 751 -10.34 -8.59 2.11
N TYR A 752 -9.89 -8.56 3.37
CA TYR A 752 -9.20 -7.41 3.94
C TYR A 752 -7.86 -7.14 3.26
N ASP A 753 -7.08 -8.18 2.97
CA ASP A 753 -5.80 -8.10 2.25
C ASP A 753 -6.01 -7.48 0.86
N ASN A 754 -7.09 -7.83 0.17
CA ASN A 754 -7.43 -7.32 -1.16
C ASN A 754 -8.02 -5.89 -1.14
N CYS A 755 -8.42 -5.36 0.02
CA CYS A 755 -8.75 -3.94 0.17
C CYS A 755 -7.47 -3.11 0.32
N ASP A 756 -7.13 -2.30 -0.68
CA ASP A 756 -5.89 -1.52 -0.65
C ASP A 756 -5.94 -0.45 0.44
N VAL A 757 -7.07 0.26 0.52
CA VAL A 757 -7.25 1.31 1.54
C VAL A 757 -7.89 0.70 2.78
N LYS A 758 -7.22 0.84 3.92
CA LYS A 758 -7.74 0.42 5.24
C LYS A 758 -7.75 1.61 6.18
N GLN A 759 -8.89 1.88 6.80
CA GLN A 759 -9.03 2.91 7.83
C GLN A 759 -9.52 2.29 9.14
N LEU A 760 -8.70 2.39 10.18
CA LEU A 760 -8.99 1.91 11.52
C LEU A 760 -9.18 3.11 12.46
N PHE A 761 -10.43 3.47 12.68
CA PHE A 761 -10.84 4.50 13.64
C PHE A 761 -10.81 3.96 15.07
N TYR A 762 -11.16 4.82 16.04
CA TYR A 762 -11.27 4.48 17.46
C TYR A 762 -11.86 3.09 17.72
N GLN A 763 -11.13 2.29 18.49
CA GLN A 763 -11.54 0.99 19.02
C GLN A 763 -11.37 0.98 20.54
N GLU A 764 -12.39 0.53 21.27
CA GLU A 764 -12.28 0.38 22.72
C GLU A 764 -11.23 -0.67 23.11
N ASN A 765 -11.21 -1.79 22.37
CA ASN A 765 -10.24 -2.84 22.52
C ASN A 765 -9.66 -3.17 21.14
N VAL A 766 -8.34 -3.32 21.07
CA VAL A 766 -7.64 -3.78 19.87
C VAL A 766 -7.22 -5.23 20.11
N GLY A 767 -7.90 -6.17 19.44
CA GLY A 767 -7.61 -7.60 19.57
C GLY A 767 -6.23 -8.00 19.06
N PRO A 768 -5.69 -9.14 19.51
CA PRO A 768 -4.37 -9.63 19.10
C PRO A 768 -4.29 -9.86 17.59
N GLU A 769 -5.38 -10.25 16.93
CA GLU A 769 -5.42 -10.44 15.48
C GLU A 769 -5.15 -9.12 14.74
N VAL A 770 -5.68 -8.00 15.24
CA VAL A 770 -5.45 -6.66 14.68
C VAL A 770 -4.00 -6.22 14.93
N VAL A 771 -3.49 -6.45 16.14
CA VAL A 771 -2.10 -6.14 16.50
C VAL A 771 -1.12 -6.92 15.63
N ASP A 772 -1.33 -8.22 15.48
CA ASP A 772 -0.46 -9.10 14.69
C ASP A 772 -0.57 -8.80 13.20
N TYR A 773 -1.77 -8.50 12.69
CA TYR A 773 -1.98 -8.21 11.27
C TYR A 773 -1.28 -6.92 10.85
N PHE A 774 -1.48 -5.86 11.62
CA PHE A 774 -0.88 -4.58 11.30
C PHE A 774 0.58 -4.51 11.77
N GLU A 775 1.04 -5.37 12.68
CA GLU A 775 2.30 -5.22 13.42
C GLU A 775 2.32 -3.95 14.28
N LEU A 776 1.29 -3.77 15.11
CA LEU A 776 1.14 -2.58 15.96
C LEU A 776 2.09 -2.63 17.17
N SER A 777 2.73 -1.50 17.44
CA SER A 777 3.43 -1.24 18.69
C SER A 777 2.44 -1.00 19.84
N GLU A 778 2.92 -1.11 21.08
CA GLU A 778 2.09 -0.79 22.26
C GLU A 778 1.61 0.68 22.28
N ASP A 779 2.37 1.59 21.67
CA ASP A 779 1.98 3.00 21.54
C ASP A 779 0.87 3.15 20.50
N GLU A 780 1.00 2.57 19.31
CA GLU A 780 -0.05 2.62 18.27
C GLU A 780 -1.37 1.99 18.76
N VAL A 781 -1.31 0.91 19.54
CA VAL A 781 -2.51 0.35 20.19
C VAL A 781 -3.15 1.36 21.13
N ARG A 782 -2.35 2.06 21.95
CA ARG A 782 -2.86 3.11 22.84
C ARG A 782 -3.43 4.30 22.07
N ASP A 783 -2.82 4.65 20.94
CA ASP A 783 -3.28 5.74 20.08
C ASP A 783 -4.64 5.38 19.46
N ILE A 784 -4.81 4.18 18.91
CA ILE A 784 -6.13 3.69 18.42
C ILE A 784 -7.19 3.71 19.53
N GLN A 785 -6.82 3.34 20.76
CA GLN A 785 -7.71 3.37 21.92
C GLN A 785 -7.99 4.77 22.47
N ARG A 786 -7.28 5.79 22.00
CA ARG A 786 -7.45 7.20 22.42
C ARG A 786 -7.81 8.12 21.25
N ALA A 787 -7.93 7.56 20.05
CA ALA A 787 -8.23 8.27 18.84
C ALA A 787 -9.46 9.16 19.05
N THR A 788 -9.32 10.43 18.69
CA THR A 788 -10.41 11.40 18.79
C THR A 788 -11.61 10.90 17.98
N ARG A 789 -12.78 10.92 18.60
CA ARG A 789 -14.05 10.49 18.00
C ARG A 789 -14.78 11.72 17.48
N GLY A 790 -15.45 11.59 16.33
CA GLY A 790 -16.22 12.70 15.74
C GLY A 790 -17.41 13.17 16.59
N GLU A 791 -17.90 12.35 17.54
CA GLU A 791 -18.90 12.80 18.52
C GLU A 791 -18.33 13.74 19.59
N ASP A 792 -17.02 13.68 19.82
CA ASP A 792 -16.34 14.35 20.93
C ASP A 792 -15.59 15.63 20.45
N ALA A 793 -15.42 15.82 19.14
CA ALA A 793 -14.71 16.96 18.52
C ALA A 793 -15.12 17.16 17.04
N ASP A 794 -14.74 18.30 16.45
CA ASP A 794 -14.98 18.66 15.04
C ASP A 794 -14.14 17.84 14.03
N TYR A 795 -13.43 16.81 14.51
CA TYR A 795 -12.57 15.95 13.71
C TYR A 795 -12.55 14.53 14.30
N SER A 796 -12.12 13.57 13.49
CA SER A 796 -11.92 12.19 13.95
C SER A 796 -10.53 11.69 13.57
N GLU A 797 -9.97 10.81 14.38
CA GLU A 797 -8.65 10.23 14.13
C GLU A 797 -8.75 8.77 13.70
N CYS A 798 -7.88 8.36 12.78
CA CYS A 798 -7.76 6.98 12.37
C CYS A 798 -6.33 6.62 11.96
N LEU A 799 -6.02 5.33 12.07
CA LEU A 799 -4.88 4.73 11.39
C LEU A 799 -5.29 4.41 9.94
N LEU A 800 -4.68 5.10 8.99
CA LEU A 800 -4.76 4.82 7.57
C LEU A 800 -3.66 3.84 7.17
N SER A 801 -3.97 2.84 6.35
CA SER A 801 -2.98 1.95 5.74
C SER A 801 -3.29 1.76 4.26
N THR A 802 -2.27 1.87 3.43
CA THR A 802 -2.36 1.61 1.98
C THR A 802 -1.15 0.82 1.49
N SER A 803 -1.29 0.07 0.41
CA SER A 803 -0.18 -0.71 -0.17
C SER A 803 0.97 0.17 -0.66
N GLN A 804 0.67 1.37 -1.17
CA GLN A 804 1.65 2.29 -1.73
C GLN A 804 2.27 3.22 -0.69
N HIS A 805 1.47 3.76 0.23
CA HIS A 805 1.90 4.82 1.16
C HIS A 805 2.17 4.33 2.58
N GLY A 806 2.01 3.03 2.85
CA GLY A 806 2.21 2.45 4.17
C GLY A 806 1.15 2.86 5.18
N ARG A 807 1.49 2.76 6.47
CA ARG A 807 0.61 3.08 7.61
C ARG A 807 0.88 4.49 8.11
N ARG A 808 -0.18 5.25 8.39
CA ARG A 808 -0.11 6.65 8.85
C ARG A 808 -1.25 6.97 9.81
N TRP A 809 -0.96 7.81 10.78
CA TRP A 809 -2.01 8.45 11.58
C TRP A 809 -2.63 9.58 10.78
N LEU A 810 -3.96 9.66 10.78
CA LEU A 810 -4.72 10.62 9.99
C LEU A 810 -5.78 11.30 10.87
N ASP A 811 -5.73 12.62 10.87
CA ASP A 811 -6.75 13.50 11.40
C ASP A 811 -7.72 13.83 10.26
N VAL A 812 -8.91 13.21 10.29
CA VAL A 812 -9.99 13.43 9.34
C VAL A 812 -10.69 14.73 9.71
N TYR A 813 -10.44 15.75 8.90
CA TYR A 813 -10.93 17.11 9.09
C TYR A 813 -11.70 17.60 7.85
N SER A 814 -12.79 18.31 8.12
CA SER A 814 -13.63 19.03 7.16
C SER A 814 -13.65 20.51 7.50
N GLY A 815 -13.63 21.39 6.50
CA GLY A 815 -13.85 22.82 6.72
C GLY A 815 -15.30 23.11 7.18
N GLU A 816 -15.56 24.33 7.67
CA GLU A 816 -16.88 24.74 8.17
C GLU A 816 -18.01 24.52 7.12
N PHE A 817 -17.76 24.88 5.86
CA PHE A 817 -18.73 24.65 4.79
C PHE A 817 -18.99 23.16 4.52
N GLU A 818 -17.93 22.34 4.50
CA GLU A 818 -18.08 20.90 4.32
C GLU A 818 -18.83 20.28 5.50
N HIS A 819 -18.53 20.70 6.73
CA HIS A 819 -19.24 20.25 7.92
C HIS A 819 -20.73 20.60 7.85
N HIS A 820 -21.05 21.82 7.43
CA HIS A 820 -22.43 22.25 7.24
C HIS A 820 -23.18 21.38 6.22
N ILE A 821 -22.53 21.01 5.11
CA ILE A 821 -23.10 20.13 4.09
C ILE A 821 -23.27 18.69 4.60
N LEU A 822 -22.33 18.21 5.41
CA LEU A 822 -22.28 16.80 5.81
C LEU A 822 -23.17 16.48 7.02
N ASP A 823 -23.34 17.42 7.95
CA ASP A 823 -24.00 17.13 9.25
C ASP A 823 -25.05 18.15 9.71
N ASP A 824 -24.90 19.46 9.46
CA ASP A 824 -25.79 20.52 10.00
C ASP A 824 -27.17 20.63 9.28
N ASP A 825 -27.56 21.83 8.82
CA ASP A 825 -28.79 22.06 8.05
C ASP A 825 -28.66 21.56 6.60
N ARG A 826 -27.42 21.27 6.17
CA ARG A 826 -27.03 20.65 4.88
C ARG A 826 -27.58 21.33 3.62
N ASP A 827 -28.16 22.52 3.76
CA ASP A 827 -28.47 23.43 2.66
C ASP A 827 -27.23 24.31 2.38
N PRO A 828 -26.51 24.07 1.27
CA PRO A 828 -25.32 24.84 0.93
C PRO A 828 -25.68 26.32 0.67
N TRP A 829 -26.89 26.60 0.19
CA TRP A 829 -27.27 27.94 -0.22
C TRP A 829 -27.57 28.85 0.96
N THR A 830 -28.25 28.34 1.98
CA THR A 830 -28.47 29.08 3.23
C THR A 830 -27.15 29.43 3.91
N TYR A 831 -26.19 28.50 3.95
CA TYR A 831 -24.85 28.79 4.48
C TYR A 831 -24.15 29.89 3.69
N LEU A 832 -24.05 29.73 2.37
CA LEU A 832 -23.38 30.70 1.51
C LEU A 832 -24.05 32.08 1.57
N GLN A 833 -25.37 32.12 1.78
CA GLN A 833 -26.11 33.36 1.98
C GLN A 833 -25.76 34.03 3.32
N ASN A 834 -25.75 33.27 4.41
CA ASN A 834 -25.45 33.76 5.76
C ASN A 834 -24.01 34.26 5.87
N GLU A 835 -23.07 33.56 5.25
CA GLU A 835 -21.65 33.94 5.19
C GLU A 835 -21.36 35.05 4.16
N GLY A 836 -22.39 35.55 3.46
CA GLY A 836 -22.23 36.62 2.47
C GLY A 836 -21.42 36.22 1.23
N MET A 837 -21.24 34.91 0.99
CA MET A 837 -20.42 34.35 -0.10
C MET A 837 -21.13 34.32 -1.46
N LEU A 838 -22.46 34.54 -1.50
CA LEU A 838 -23.22 34.57 -2.75
C LEU A 838 -23.06 35.91 -3.49
N SER A 839 -22.75 35.83 -4.79
CA SER A 839 -22.76 37.00 -5.66
C SER A 839 -24.19 37.47 -5.95
N GLU A 840 -24.34 38.70 -6.44
CA GLU A 840 -25.63 39.23 -6.89
C GLU A 840 -26.25 38.40 -8.03
N ARG A 841 -25.41 37.73 -8.82
CA ARG A 841 -25.86 36.80 -9.86
C ARG A 841 -26.44 35.53 -9.25
N ASP A 842 -25.80 34.98 -8.22
CA ASP A 842 -26.23 33.74 -7.56
C ASP A 842 -27.54 33.97 -6.81
N ARG A 843 -27.66 35.10 -6.11
CA ARG A 843 -28.92 35.51 -5.45
C ARG A 843 -30.08 35.60 -6.44
N ARG A 844 -29.86 36.22 -7.61
CA ARG A 844 -30.88 36.28 -8.68
C ARG A 844 -31.19 34.90 -9.27
N TRP A 845 -30.19 34.03 -9.42
CA TRP A 845 -30.43 32.67 -9.89
C TRP A 845 -31.26 31.88 -8.88
N MET A 846 -30.95 31.97 -7.59
CA MET A 846 -31.72 31.35 -6.51
C MET A 846 -33.16 31.84 -6.45
N GLU A 847 -33.38 33.16 -6.56
CA GLU A 847 -34.72 33.76 -6.64
C GLU A 847 -35.54 33.22 -7.80
N ASN A 848 -34.92 33.06 -8.97
CA ASN A 848 -35.58 32.55 -10.17
C ASN A 848 -35.88 31.04 -10.11
N ASN A 849 -35.16 30.28 -9.29
CA ASN A 849 -35.33 28.83 -9.12
C ASN A 849 -36.09 28.45 -7.85
N GLY A 850 -36.62 29.43 -7.09
CA GLY A 850 -37.54 29.18 -5.98
C GLY A 850 -36.90 28.75 -4.65
N TYR A 851 -35.60 29.03 -4.44
CA TYR A 851 -34.95 28.78 -3.15
C TYR A 851 -35.44 29.79 -2.08
N PRO A 852 -35.87 29.33 -0.89
CA PRO A 852 -36.44 30.21 0.14
C PRO A 852 -35.36 31.05 0.84
N GLY A 853 -35.35 32.37 0.62
CA GLY A 853 -34.37 33.24 1.28
C GLY A 853 -34.17 34.66 0.73
N SER A 854 -35.01 35.15 -0.20
CA SER A 854 -34.84 36.46 -0.89
C SER A 854 -35.06 37.72 -0.02
N VAL A 855 -34.76 37.66 1.28
CA VAL A 855 -34.84 38.83 2.17
C VAL A 855 -33.60 39.70 2.00
N GLN A 856 -33.84 40.98 1.72
CA GLN A 856 -32.83 42.04 1.66
C GLN A 856 -31.90 42.02 2.88
N PRO A 857 -30.61 42.38 2.72
CA PRO A 857 -29.66 42.37 3.81
C PRO A 857 -30.17 43.22 4.98
N GLN A 858 -30.23 42.62 6.17
CA GLN A 858 -30.16 43.42 7.39
C GLN A 858 -28.81 44.13 7.38
N SER A 859 -28.87 45.45 7.58
CA SER A 859 -27.77 46.40 7.61
C SER A 859 -26.42 45.79 7.94
N ALA A 860 -25.49 45.83 6.98
CA ALA A 860 -24.07 45.75 7.26
C ALA A 860 -23.76 46.70 8.41
N VAL A 861 -23.07 46.18 9.43
CA VAL A 861 -22.35 47.01 10.38
C VAL A 861 -21.35 47.81 9.55
N ASP A 862 -21.42 49.13 9.64
CA ASP A 862 -20.47 50.06 9.00
C ASP A 862 -19.05 49.76 9.51
N ASP A 863 -18.27 49.02 8.71
CA ASP A 863 -16.82 48.85 8.87
C ASP A 863 -16.02 50.03 8.27
N ASP A 864 -16.67 51.19 8.06
CA ASP A 864 -16.01 52.45 7.67
C ASP A 864 -15.53 53.29 8.88
N ALA A 865 -15.57 52.77 10.10
CA ALA A 865 -15.17 53.52 11.30
C ALA A 865 -13.67 53.43 11.69
N LEU A 866 -12.79 52.85 10.86
CA LEU A 866 -11.38 52.67 11.23
C LEU A 866 -10.32 53.16 10.22
N LEU A 867 -10.70 53.94 9.21
CA LEU A 867 -9.73 54.47 8.23
C LEU A 867 -9.98 55.94 7.83
N ASP A 868 -10.26 56.82 8.79
CA ASP A 868 -10.18 58.28 8.55
C ASP A 868 -9.13 58.91 9.47
N GLY A 869 -7.90 58.97 8.96
CA GLY A 869 -6.76 59.51 9.68
C GLY A 869 -5.47 59.60 8.86
N ILE A 870 -5.54 59.73 7.53
CA ILE A 870 -4.39 60.10 6.71
C ILE A 870 -4.84 61.08 5.62
N ASP A 871 -4.41 62.33 5.78
CA ASP A 871 -4.62 63.46 4.88
C ASP A 871 -3.76 63.28 3.60
N PRO A 872 -4.31 63.32 2.37
CA PRO A 872 -3.51 63.30 1.16
C PRO A 872 -3.05 64.71 0.74
N GLU A 873 -1.77 64.83 0.36
CA GLU A 873 -1.18 66.03 -0.25
C GLU A 873 -1.90 66.46 -1.55
N PRO A 874 -1.86 67.76 -1.91
CA PRO A 874 -2.79 68.34 -2.89
C PRO A 874 -2.27 68.24 -4.33
N GLU A 875 -3.14 67.82 -5.26
CA GLU A 875 -2.99 68.10 -6.68
C GLU A 875 -3.62 69.44 -7.07
N SER A 876 -2.99 70.07 -8.06
CA SER A 876 -3.19 71.43 -8.60
C SER A 876 -4.56 71.69 -9.25
N PRO A 877 -4.98 72.97 -9.38
CA PRO A 877 -6.34 73.34 -9.74
C PRO A 877 -6.55 73.43 -11.26
N ASP A 878 -7.74 73.05 -11.72
CA ASP A 878 -8.32 73.57 -12.96
C ASP A 878 -9.61 74.36 -12.65
N GLU A 879 -9.77 75.44 -13.41
CA GLU A 879 -10.59 76.62 -13.17
C GLU A 879 -12.11 76.46 -13.41
N ALA A 880 -12.84 77.42 -12.84
CA ALA A 880 -14.24 77.82 -13.08
C ALA A 880 -15.31 76.95 -12.39
N ASP A 881 -16.32 77.45 -11.67
CA ASP A 881 -16.88 78.80 -11.57
C ASP A 881 -17.76 78.87 -10.29
N VAL A 882 -17.57 79.94 -9.51
CA VAL A 882 -18.63 80.81 -8.92
C VAL A 882 -19.78 80.17 -8.09
N MET A 883 -19.60 80.27 -6.76
CA MET A 883 -20.58 80.56 -5.67
C MET A 883 -21.82 81.39 -6.09
N PRO A 884 -22.98 81.39 -5.38
CA PRO A 884 -23.09 81.54 -3.91
C PRO A 884 -24.15 80.64 -3.24
N ALA A 885 -23.89 80.13 -2.03
CA ALA A 885 -24.09 80.78 -0.72
C ALA A 885 -25.53 81.22 -0.45
N ASN A 886 -26.16 80.59 0.55
CA ASN A 886 -26.84 81.33 1.60
C ASN A 886 -27.20 80.48 2.83
N LEU A 887 -26.70 81.02 3.96
CA LEU A 887 -27.41 81.23 5.23
C LEU A 887 -27.76 79.97 6.04
N GLU A 888 -26.99 79.74 7.10
CA GLU A 888 -27.36 80.11 8.49
C GLU A 888 -28.18 79.01 9.15
N SER A 889 -28.06 78.70 10.44
CA SER A 889 -27.10 78.97 11.50
C SER A 889 -27.66 78.20 12.71
N GLN A 890 -26.86 78.16 13.77
CA GLN A 890 -27.28 77.95 15.16
C GLN A 890 -27.38 76.49 15.62
N THR A 891 -26.35 75.98 16.31
CA THR A 891 -26.06 76.16 17.76
C THR A 891 -27.11 75.43 18.61
N GLN A 892 -26.81 74.66 19.64
CA GLN A 892 -25.66 74.66 20.54
C GLN A 892 -25.85 73.48 21.50
N GLY A 893 -24.72 72.91 21.93
CA GLY A 893 -24.47 72.34 23.26
C GLY A 893 -25.21 71.04 23.63
N GLY A 894 -24.56 70.03 24.18
CA GLY A 894 -23.23 70.00 24.77
C GLY A 894 -23.23 69.01 25.94
N GLU A 895 -22.08 68.34 26.09
CA GLU A 895 -21.51 67.81 27.34
C GLU A 895 -22.24 66.64 28.03
N SER A 896 -21.56 65.60 28.53
CA SER A 896 -20.13 65.23 28.57
C SER A 896 -20.03 63.90 29.34
N ASP A 897 -19.15 63.01 28.88
CA ASP A 897 -18.05 62.32 29.58
C ASP A 897 -18.34 61.57 30.91
N ASP A 898 -17.76 60.40 31.22
CA ASP A 898 -16.56 59.70 30.74
C ASP A 898 -16.81 58.17 30.71
#